data_AF-A0A4R0Y626-F1
#
_entry.id   AF-A0A4R0Y626-F1
#
_cell.length_a   1.000
_cell.length_b   1.000
_cell.length_c   1.000
_cell.angle_alpha   90.00
_cell.angle_beta   90.00
_cell.angle_gamma   90.00
#
_symmetry.space_group_name_H-M   'P 1'
#
loop_
_entity.id
_entity.type
_entity.pdbx_description
1 polymer ?
#
loop_
_entity_poly.entity_id
_entity_poly.type
_entity_poly.pdbx_seq_one_letter_code
_entity_poly.pdbx_strand_id
1 'polypeptide(L)'
;MRFIAEGPDLPGDLLDARDEGQVIFFCGAGVSRAEAGGPSFRELADRVVTELGSSQTSPARQLLALSDKIAPVPGVGGIPSADRIFALLEQEFPVADVRGAVARSLRPKPDAGLGPHQSLINLSRAPDGAVRLVTTNFDRVFEQADPSLEPIIPPALPDPARPGSLNGIIHLHGKVSLDYKRSEGPEFVLSSADFGRAYLADGWATTFMRALMDRYRIVFVGYSADDPPMQYLLEALQAKVGSGRLYALQEGDASYASGLWRHKGVTAIPFDGFSTLWRTLAAWAERATDPERWRKMIATMAVTGPRELLPYQRGQVAHLVSSPIGAGIFSEHEPAPPAEWLCVFDANVRYDRCRPVAWRDPEPDHFNPFESYGLDGETPPLRDEDRPEPITPPPGSWSAFESVASESPAGRPVSPSLRGPASRLPPRLSVRLWRLARWFGRVVSDPVALWWASGEKALHSDLVFFARDALLRGEVPSDIRTAWRLLLVSLDEQSQYERDRFELRRVIKAEGWSRLNILELVEVERPRLTTKRPMTSPISGQLGQLRYIDATVLYPGRDSNLKVPADYLMDYVDGTHRNLIIATRLEEEVGSFAFTNLRPLNAFKREPNEFNTRSPDLSSLIAHLAALVRHLLETAPDLAIAQVRNWRNEQGIPFRNLRVWAASEARLTNPKEAALILLSLEGGVWDGRLERDFLTAIKARWSELPRGSRKRIEAITLAGPQPWRDADAVEFEPYRIRAVLGRLFWMEREGIKVSFDLPKKLDRLKRQLPTWNAQDAAEQLDRSPSRGGWVATDKSHALLLDVPLDNLLLEAEAARGRGRDFLTETRPFRGLVETRPVRALAALRQAADRGETWNWAWNDLFWSEARGSDKRRFRCLLARRIAELPDAILSTNLQAAAQWFTSHSRPIWEDDRDLYLATWNLLVDTIYHHPTAASSAVLTRGQQDWITEAINSPSGRLADLIFDELGWSDDPQAIDVVFKDRATKLLRLSPEPRAYSAAIFARQCNWLFMHDRDWTEAHILAIIENEDDEKSVSDAALSGFLQQSSFLPNDLFLAVKPLLISLLKERKSSPRRHENLLEIVLSGWFRKQPEGGRLITSIDLREALLTTSEEQRLHTLHVVANWSEESEECAEQLTEFLGWVWPRQLAARSPAASSALAEIALRAGDRMPEVTVAVLSILESAAEPIDSVPHLHHIEDDRISMFPAEHLALFYALLPKDAQTWPWGMAQIVAKLAAMPSLTNDRRLSELRRRIART
;
A
#
# COMPACT_ATOMS: atom_id res chain seq x y z
N MET A 1 5.82 -4.82 26.92
CA MET A 1 6.28 -3.66 27.71
C MET A 1 7.75 -3.80 28.11
N ARG A 2 8.62 -2.87 27.71
CA ARG A 2 10.02 -2.83 28.16
C ARG A 2 10.18 -2.14 29.52
N PHE A 3 11.20 -2.53 30.32
CA PHE A 3 11.56 -1.83 31.57
C PHE A 3 12.59 -0.72 31.37
N ILE A 4 13.47 -0.86 30.38
CA ILE A 4 14.50 0.09 29.96
C ILE A 4 14.47 0.20 28.43
N ALA A 5 14.98 1.29 27.85
CA ALA A 5 14.88 1.58 26.41
C ALA A 5 15.32 0.40 25.52
N GLU A 6 16.56 -0.06 25.71
CA GLU A 6 17.17 -1.19 24.98
C GLU A 6 16.92 -2.54 25.67
N GLY A 7 15.82 -2.65 26.43
CA GLY A 7 15.46 -3.87 27.16
C GLY A 7 14.46 -4.74 26.39
N PRO A 8 14.39 -6.05 26.71
CA PRO A 8 13.36 -6.93 26.16
C PRO A 8 11.94 -6.42 26.39
N ASP A 9 11.09 -6.59 25.38
CA ASP A 9 9.66 -6.29 25.52
C ASP A 9 8.94 -7.44 26.22
N LEU A 10 8.60 -7.26 27.50
CA LEU A 10 7.98 -8.29 28.32
C LEU A 10 6.44 -8.25 28.18
N PRO A 11 5.78 -9.37 27.81
CA PRO A 11 4.33 -9.47 27.73
C PRO A 11 3.64 -9.15 29.06
N GLY A 12 2.59 -8.32 29.03
CA GLY A 12 1.96 -7.80 30.25
C GLY A 12 1.31 -8.88 31.13
N ASP A 13 0.78 -9.92 30.49
CA ASP A 13 0.20 -11.13 31.08
C ASP A 13 1.25 -11.98 31.83
N LEU A 14 2.50 -12.04 31.34
CA LEU A 14 3.60 -12.67 32.06
C LEU A 14 3.95 -11.90 33.34
N LEU A 15 4.00 -10.57 33.26
CA LEU A 15 4.38 -9.72 34.38
C LEU A 15 3.37 -9.82 35.54
N ASP A 16 2.06 -9.74 35.23
CA ASP A 16 1.02 -9.88 36.24
C ASP A 16 0.95 -11.34 36.77
N ALA A 17 1.17 -12.35 35.94
CA ALA A 17 1.24 -13.76 36.38
C ALA A 17 2.45 -14.08 37.29
N ARG A 18 3.57 -13.39 37.09
CA ARG A 18 4.74 -13.48 37.99
C ARG A 18 4.39 -12.90 39.36
N ASP A 19 3.67 -11.79 39.39
CA ASP A 19 3.21 -11.14 40.62
C ASP A 19 2.15 -11.97 41.36
N GLU A 20 1.42 -12.85 40.66
CA GLU A 20 0.57 -13.91 41.25
C GLU A 20 1.35 -15.18 41.70
N GLY A 21 2.67 -15.23 41.54
CA GLY A 21 3.50 -16.39 41.90
C GLY A 21 3.33 -17.63 41.01
N GLN A 22 2.77 -17.46 39.81
CA GLN A 22 2.44 -18.55 38.87
C GLN A 22 3.55 -18.84 37.84
N VAL A 23 4.77 -18.36 38.05
CA VAL A 23 5.89 -18.47 37.09
C VAL A 23 6.98 -19.42 37.59
N ILE A 24 7.56 -20.21 36.68
CA ILE A 24 8.72 -21.08 36.89
C ILE A 24 9.81 -20.73 35.88
N PHE A 25 11.07 -20.74 36.31
CA PHE A 25 12.22 -20.44 35.46
C PHE A 25 12.94 -21.73 35.05
N PHE A 26 13.23 -21.83 33.75
CA PHE A 26 13.85 -22.99 33.12
C PHE A 26 15.17 -22.57 32.46
N CYS A 27 16.28 -23.12 32.93
CA CYS A 27 17.62 -22.62 32.67
C CYS A 27 18.43 -23.54 31.74
N GLY A 28 19.24 -22.93 30.86
CA GLY A 28 20.17 -23.63 29.98
C GLY A 28 21.63 -23.21 30.14
N ALA A 29 22.48 -23.73 29.24
CA ALA A 29 23.94 -23.56 29.32
C ALA A 29 24.40 -22.10 29.20
N GLY A 30 23.58 -21.22 28.63
CA GLY A 30 23.82 -19.78 28.56
C GLY A 30 23.86 -19.09 29.94
N VAL A 31 23.26 -19.68 30.99
CA VAL A 31 23.40 -19.16 32.36
C VAL A 31 24.81 -19.45 32.90
N SER A 32 25.30 -20.69 32.77
CA SER A 32 26.68 -21.08 33.10
C SER A 32 27.72 -20.31 32.27
N ARG A 33 27.37 -19.84 31.07
CA ARG A 33 28.26 -19.05 30.19
C ARG A 33 28.52 -17.62 30.69
N ALA A 34 27.61 -17.03 31.47
CA ALA A 34 27.65 -15.60 31.80
C ALA A 34 28.80 -15.22 32.76
N GLU A 35 28.97 -15.97 33.85
CA GLU A 35 30.02 -15.71 34.85
C GLU A 35 30.83 -16.97 35.26
N ALA A 36 30.36 -18.18 34.94
CA ALA A 36 31.02 -19.44 35.34
C ALA A 36 31.90 -20.08 34.24
N GLY A 37 31.87 -19.56 33.01
CA GLY A 37 32.90 -19.80 31.99
C GLY A 37 32.96 -21.22 31.39
N GLY A 38 31.85 -21.96 31.39
CA GLY A 38 31.70 -23.27 30.73
C GLY A 38 31.78 -23.22 29.19
N PRO A 39 32.08 -24.34 28.51
CA PRO A 39 32.23 -24.41 27.06
C PRO A 39 30.88 -24.27 26.32
N SER A 40 30.92 -23.73 25.11
CA SER A 40 29.76 -23.66 24.21
C SER A 40 29.52 -24.99 23.48
N PHE A 41 28.30 -25.15 22.95
CA PHE A 41 27.96 -26.34 22.16
C PHE A 41 28.79 -26.48 20.88
N ARG A 42 29.11 -25.37 20.20
CA ARG A 42 29.94 -25.38 18.98
C ARG A 42 31.35 -25.90 19.25
N GLU A 43 31.98 -25.44 20.34
CA GLU A 43 33.29 -25.94 20.79
C GLU A 43 33.27 -27.41 21.22
N LEU A 44 32.09 -27.96 21.53
CA LEU A 44 31.89 -29.37 21.83
C LEU A 44 31.74 -30.21 20.55
N ALA A 45 31.07 -29.67 19.52
CA ALA A 45 30.78 -30.36 18.27
C ALA A 45 31.91 -30.29 17.22
N ASP A 46 32.71 -29.22 17.21
CA ASP A 46 33.87 -29.06 16.32
C ASP A 46 34.90 -30.19 16.51
N ARG A 47 35.09 -30.55 17.78
CA ARG A 47 35.91 -31.66 18.25
C ARG A 47 35.41 -33.04 17.81
N VAL A 48 34.27 -33.15 17.10
CA VAL A 48 33.63 -34.42 16.71
C VAL A 48 33.39 -34.55 15.19
N VAL A 49 32.90 -33.52 14.48
CA VAL A 49 32.73 -33.60 13.00
C VAL A 49 34.08 -33.74 12.27
N THR A 50 35.13 -33.16 12.85
CA THR A 50 36.50 -33.31 12.37
C THR A 50 36.95 -34.78 12.37
N GLU A 51 36.40 -35.59 13.28
CA GLU A 51 36.67 -37.03 13.42
C GLU A 51 35.97 -37.91 12.36
N LEU A 52 35.00 -37.39 11.57
CA LEU A 52 34.06 -38.22 10.78
C LEU A 52 34.02 -38.04 9.24
N GLY A 53 34.52 -36.94 8.66
CA GLY A 53 34.87 -36.92 7.21
C GLY A 53 33.87 -36.29 6.20
N SER A 54 32.77 -35.69 6.65
CA SER A 54 31.72 -34.98 5.88
C SER A 54 32.20 -34.01 4.75
N SER A 55 31.41 -33.86 3.66
CA SER A 55 31.70 -33.01 2.47
C SER A 55 31.90 -31.51 2.79
N GLN A 56 32.62 -30.79 1.92
CA GLN A 56 32.70 -29.31 1.94
C GLN A 56 31.33 -28.61 1.76
N THR A 57 30.34 -29.32 1.20
CA THR A 57 28.94 -28.88 1.11
C THR A 57 27.96 -29.84 1.82
N SER A 58 28.45 -30.71 2.71
CA SER A 58 27.57 -31.53 3.56
C SER A 58 27.09 -30.73 4.78
N PRO A 59 25.83 -30.90 5.21
CA PRO A 59 25.29 -30.33 6.43
C PRO A 59 26.25 -30.41 7.62
N ALA A 60 26.71 -31.59 8.07
CA ALA A 60 27.43 -31.67 9.35
C ALA A 60 28.68 -30.76 9.42
N ARG A 61 29.51 -30.73 8.35
CA ARG A 61 30.74 -29.93 8.30
C ARG A 61 30.57 -28.53 7.72
N GLN A 62 29.61 -28.28 6.82
CA GLN A 62 29.23 -26.90 6.49
C GLN A 62 28.64 -26.22 7.70
N LEU A 63 27.66 -26.82 8.38
CA LEU A 63 27.02 -26.19 9.53
C LEU A 63 28.06 -25.86 10.62
N LEU A 64 29.09 -26.68 10.76
CA LEU A 64 30.22 -26.40 11.63
C LEU A 64 31.10 -25.24 11.13
N ALA A 65 31.65 -25.33 9.90
CA ALA A 65 32.51 -24.29 9.32
C ALA A 65 31.78 -23.00 8.92
N LEU A 66 30.45 -23.03 8.86
CA LEU A 66 29.55 -21.89 8.78
C LEU A 66 29.24 -21.39 10.19
N SER A 67 29.05 -22.22 11.22
CA SER A 67 28.97 -21.71 12.61
C SER A 67 30.25 -20.98 13.04
N ASP A 68 31.38 -21.26 12.38
CA ASP A 68 32.64 -20.50 12.46
C ASP A 68 32.65 -19.16 11.70
N LYS A 69 31.93 -19.05 10.57
CA LYS A 69 31.97 -17.89 9.64
C LYS A 69 30.71 -17.03 9.65
N ILE A 70 29.62 -17.56 10.19
CA ILE A 70 28.33 -16.91 10.42
C ILE A 70 28.33 -16.49 11.88
N ALA A 71 28.48 -15.18 12.12
CA ALA A 71 27.94 -14.60 13.34
C ALA A 71 26.46 -14.99 13.39
N PRO A 72 25.93 -15.48 14.54
CA PRO A 72 24.59 -16.06 14.59
C PRO A 72 23.62 -15.12 13.89
N VAL A 73 22.87 -15.65 12.91
CA VAL A 73 21.79 -14.90 12.26
C VAL A 73 20.98 -14.27 13.40
N PRO A 74 20.55 -12.99 13.31
CA PRO A 74 19.96 -12.29 14.44
C PRO A 74 18.43 -12.34 14.36
N GLY A 75 17.77 -12.85 15.38
CA GLY A 75 17.91 -14.31 15.72
C GLY A 75 16.24 -16.62 14.81
N VAL A 76 16.27 -17.32 13.62
CA VAL A 76 16.21 -18.80 13.51
C VAL A 76 17.44 -19.33 14.21
N GLY A 77 17.23 -20.11 15.27
CA GLY A 77 18.18 -20.35 16.36
C GLY A 77 19.46 -21.04 15.92
N GLY A 78 20.45 -21.07 16.84
CA GLY A 78 21.85 -21.35 16.57
C GLY A 78 22.04 -22.52 15.61
N ILE A 79 22.35 -22.22 14.35
CA ILE A 79 22.41 -23.22 13.29
C ILE A 79 23.70 -24.06 13.50
N PRO A 80 23.62 -25.35 13.89
CA PRO A 80 22.45 -26.22 14.14
C PRO A 80 22.14 -26.48 15.62
N SER A 81 20.95 -27.03 15.84
CA SER A 81 20.62 -27.65 17.12
C SER A 81 21.65 -28.70 17.54
N ALA A 82 21.84 -28.78 18.86
CA ALA A 82 22.93 -29.54 19.46
C ALA A 82 22.87 -31.03 19.09
N ASP A 83 21.70 -31.58 19.30
CA ASP A 83 21.31 -32.93 18.93
C ASP A 83 21.35 -33.17 17.42
N ARG A 84 21.31 -32.15 16.54
CA ARG A 84 21.40 -32.29 15.08
C ARG A 84 22.81 -32.24 14.55
N ILE A 85 23.81 -31.63 15.19
CA ILE A 85 25.17 -32.00 14.78
C ILE A 85 25.37 -33.47 15.12
N PHE A 86 25.03 -33.89 16.33
CA PHE A 86 25.17 -35.30 16.69
C PHE A 86 24.23 -36.22 15.90
N ALA A 87 23.00 -35.82 15.53
CA ALA A 87 22.09 -36.65 14.75
C ALA A 87 22.27 -36.54 13.23
N LEU A 88 22.84 -35.46 12.69
CA LEU A 88 23.35 -35.48 11.32
C LEU A 88 24.59 -36.36 11.25
N LEU A 89 25.45 -36.36 12.28
CA LEU A 89 26.51 -37.35 12.40
C LEU A 89 25.97 -38.78 12.63
N GLU A 90 24.79 -38.97 13.24
CA GLU A 90 24.10 -40.27 13.35
C GLU A 90 23.17 -40.60 12.15
N GLN A 91 23.08 -39.71 11.14
CA GLN A 91 22.36 -39.91 9.87
C GLN A 91 23.32 -40.02 8.67
N GLU A 92 24.50 -39.41 8.77
CA GLU A 92 25.63 -39.50 7.85
C GLU A 92 26.59 -40.65 8.29
N PHE A 93 26.65 -40.99 9.60
CA PHE A 93 27.53 -42.01 10.22
C PHE A 93 26.84 -42.75 11.42
N PRO A 94 27.51 -43.68 12.16
CA PRO A 94 26.90 -44.46 13.26
C PRO A 94 26.88 -43.85 14.69
N VAL A 95 26.01 -44.40 15.55
CA VAL A 95 25.62 -43.86 16.89
C VAL A 95 26.63 -44.02 18.04
N ALA A 96 27.29 -45.18 18.17
CA ALA A 96 28.05 -45.48 19.39
C ALA A 96 29.28 -44.57 19.58
N ASP A 97 29.91 -44.19 18.47
CA ASP A 97 31.19 -43.48 18.45
C ASP A 97 31.02 -41.99 18.81
N VAL A 98 29.91 -41.37 18.38
CA VAL A 98 29.58 -39.95 18.62
C VAL A 98 29.51 -39.62 20.12
N ARG A 99 28.91 -40.51 20.91
CA ARG A 99 28.60 -40.26 22.34
C ARG A 99 29.84 -40.29 23.23
N GLY A 100 30.81 -41.13 22.88
CA GLY A 100 32.06 -41.26 23.62
C GLY A 100 32.92 -39.99 23.58
N ALA A 101 32.84 -39.20 22.50
CA ALA A 101 33.61 -37.97 22.32
C ALA A 101 33.13 -36.83 23.24
N VAL A 102 31.83 -36.75 23.53
CA VAL A 102 31.23 -35.60 24.24
C VAL A 102 31.59 -35.54 25.73
N ALA A 103 31.47 -36.64 26.48
CA ALA A 103 31.60 -36.62 27.94
C ALA A 103 32.95 -36.03 28.42
N ARG A 104 34.02 -36.26 27.65
CA ARG A 104 35.38 -35.78 27.94
C ARG A 104 35.56 -34.26 27.82
N SER A 105 34.62 -33.54 27.20
CA SER A 105 34.77 -32.13 26.81
C SER A 105 34.05 -31.12 27.72
N LEU A 106 33.36 -31.56 28.78
CA LEU A 106 32.41 -30.74 29.58
C LEU A 106 32.93 -30.22 30.94
N ARG A 107 34.24 -30.30 31.23
CA ARG A 107 34.78 -30.04 32.59
C ARG A 107 34.94 -28.52 32.91
N PRO A 108 34.39 -28.01 34.03
CA PRO A 108 34.49 -26.58 34.41
C PRO A 108 35.90 -26.09 34.80
N LYS A 109 36.03 -24.75 34.88
CA LYS A 109 37.22 -24.02 35.39
C LYS A 109 37.15 -23.83 36.92
N PRO A 110 38.26 -23.50 37.61
CA PRO A 110 38.28 -23.40 39.08
C PRO A 110 37.55 -22.18 39.68
N ASP A 111 37.60 -21.02 39.01
CA ASP A 111 37.25 -19.72 39.61
C ASP A 111 36.02 -19.09 38.94
N ALA A 112 34.81 -19.51 39.37
CA ALA A 112 33.53 -19.15 38.73
C ALA A 112 32.73 -18.06 39.48
N GLY A 113 32.07 -17.16 38.73
CA GLY A 113 31.11 -16.16 39.26
C GLY A 113 29.64 -16.60 39.19
N LEU A 114 28.78 -15.96 40.00
CA LEU A 114 27.50 -16.52 40.45
C LEU A 114 26.28 -15.57 40.35
N GLY A 115 26.45 -14.29 39.97
CA GLY A 115 25.41 -13.26 40.03
C GLY A 115 24.10 -13.58 39.27
N PRO A 116 24.15 -14.02 38.00
CA PRO A 116 22.96 -14.42 37.22
C PRO A 116 22.15 -15.54 37.87
N HIS A 117 22.82 -16.50 38.53
CA HIS A 117 22.17 -17.59 39.25
C HIS A 117 21.37 -17.05 40.44
N GLN A 118 21.94 -16.11 41.20
CA GLN A 118 21.26 -15.45 42.33
C GLN A 118 20.02 -14.66 41.89
N SER A 119 20.09 -13.91 40.77
CA SER A 119 18.95 -13.18 40.21
C SER A 119 17.80 -14.10 39.79
N LEU A 120 18.12 -15.27 39.23
CA LEU A 120 17.12 -16.29 38.86
C LEU A 120 16.54 -17.01 40.08
N ILE A 121 17.31 -17.25 41.13
CA ILE A 121 16.81 -17.73 42.43
C ILE A 121 15.83 -16.71 43.05
N ASN A 122 16.09 -15.41 42.90
CA ASN A 122 15.19 -14.36 43.41
C ASN A 122 13.90 -14.24 42.57
N LEU A 123 13.99 -14.29 41.24
CA LEU A 123 12.82 -14.25 40.35
C LEU A 123 11.93 -15.50 40.46
N SER A 124 12.54 -16.68 40.64
CA SER A 124 11.84 -17.97 40.84
C SER A 124 11.31 -18.18 42.26
N ARG A 125 11.51 -17.21 43.17
CA ARG A 125 10.92 -17.21 44.50
C ARG A 125 9.48 -16.72 44.43
N ALA A 126 8.54 -17.63 44.71
CA ALA A 126 7.13 -17.29 44.80
C ALA A 126 6.80 -16.53 46.10
N PRO A 127 5.61 -15.90 46.23
CA PRO A 127 5.19 -15.21 47.46
C PRO A 127 5.12 -16.11 48.72
N ASP A 128 5.14 -17.43 48.55
CA ASP A 128 5.24 -18.44 49.63
C ASP A 128 6.69 -18.75 50.07
N GLY A 129 7.69 -18.16 49.39
CA GLY A 129 9.11 -18.29 49.70
C GLY A 129 9.85 -19.44 49.02
N ALA A 130 9.15 -20.39 48.38
CA ALA A 130 9.76 -21.55 47.73
C ALA A 130 10.48 -21.18 46.41
N VAL A 131 11.58 -21.88 46.11
CA VAL A 131 12.39 -21.69 44.89
C VAL A 131 12.04 -22.76 43.86
N ARG A 132 11.62 -22.33 42.66
CA ARG A 132 11.11 -23.22 41.59
C ARG A 132 11.93 -23.08 40.31
N LEU A 133 13.02 -23.85 40.22
CA LEU A 133 13.99 -23.77 39.12
C LEU A 133 14.30 -25.15 38.52
N VAL A 134 14.32 -25.22 37.19
CA VAL A 134 14.69 -26.41 36.41
C VAL A 134 15.87 -26.06 35.51
N THR A 135 16.78 -27.00 35.25
CA THR A 135 17.95 -26.83 34.38
C THR A 135 18.18 -28.04 33.50
N THR A 136 18.70 -27.86 32.28
CA THR A 136 19.21 -28.98 31.45
C THR A 136 20.72 -29.17 31.56
N ASN A 137 21.42 -28.32 32.32
CA ASN A 137 22.87 -28.34 32.37
C ASN A 137 23.39 -29.61 33.06
N PHE A 138 24.28 -30.33 32.37
CA PHE A 138 25.01 -31.47 32.92
C PHE A 138 26.06 -31.08 33.98
N ASP A 139 26.35 -29.77 34.10
CA ASP A 139 27.31 -29.21 35.05
C ASP A 139 26.76 -29.20 36.51
N ARG A 140 27.50 -28.54 37.41
CA ARG A 140 27.23 -28.46 38.85
C ARG A 140 27.32 -27.02 39.39
N VAL A 141 26.92 -26.01 38.59
CA VAL A 141 27.13 -24.59 38.92
C VAL A 141 26.01 -24.01 39.81
N PHE A 142 24.75 -24.42 39.63
CA PHE A 142 23.65 -23.91 40.47
C PHE A 142 23.83 -24.31 41.95
N GLU A 143 24.34 -25.51 42.21
CA GLU A 143 24.63 -25.99 43.58
C GLU A 143 25.85 -25.29 44.23
N GLN A 144 26.62 -24.50 43.47
CA GLN A 144 27.67 -23.62 43.99
C GLN A 144 27.13 -22.23 44.33
N ALA A 145 26.05 -21.79 43.66
CA ALA A 145 25.41 -20.49 43.93
C ALA A 145 24.62 -20.49 45.23
N ASP A 146 23.89 -21.58 45.53
CA ASP A 146 23.25 -21.79 46.83
C ASP A 146 23.38 -23.27 47.25
N PRO A 147 24.42 -23.61 48.04
CA PRO A 147 24.65 -24.97 48.54
C PRO A 147 23.59 -25.53 49.50
N SER A 148 22.54 -24.76 49.83
CA SER A 148 21.40 -25.24 50.64
C SER A 148 20.29 -25.91 49.81
N LEU A 149 20.38 -25.86 48.48
CA LEU A 149 19.38 -26.43 47.56
C LEU A 149 19.74 -27.87 47.15
N GLU A 150 18.79 -28.79 47.29
CA GLU A 150 18.98 -30.19 46.88
C GLU A 150 18.85 -30.37 45.34
N PRO A 151 19.75 -31.13 44.69
CA PRO A 151 19.69 -31.44 43.27
C PRO A 151 18.95 -32.75 42.96
N ILE A 152 18.06 -32.75 41.98
CA ILE A 152 17.23 -33.90 41.59
C ILE A 152 17.53 -34.34 40.14
N ILE A 153 17.58 -35.65 39.87
CA ILE A 153 17.90 -36.26 38.55
C ILE A 153 16.91 -37.36 38.13
N PRO A 154 16.74 -37.63 36.82
CA PRO A 154 15.94 -38.76 36.31
C PRO A 154 16.47 -40.14 36.77
N PRO A 155 15.59 -41.13 36.94
CA PRO A 155 14.12 -41.08 36.77
C PRO A 155 13.36 -40.53 38.00
N ALA A 156 14.06 -40.07 39.05
CA ALA A 156 13.47 -39.72 40.34
C ALA A 156 12.91 -38.28 40.43
N LEU A 157 12.13 -37.86 39.43
CA LEU A 157 11.57 -36.50 39.37
C LEU A 157 10.35 -36.32 40.31
N PRO A 158 10.15 -35.11 40.90
CA PRO A 158 9.00 -34.81 41.76
C PRO A 158 7.72 -34.58 40.93
N ASP A 159 6.56 -34.62 41.59
CA ASP A 159 5.23 -34.46 40.98
C ASP A 159 4.70 -33.02 41.15
N PRO A 160 4.65 -32.18 40.09
CA PRO A 160 4.19 -30.79 40.13
C PRO A 160 2.73 -30.57 40.54
N ALA A 161 1.88 -31.60 40.50
CA ALA A 161 0.49 -31.49 40.94
C ALA A 161 0.38 -31.32 42.46
N ARG A 162 1.33 -31.88 43.22
CA ARG A 162 1.35 -31.82 44.69
C ARG A 162 1.75 -30.42 45.17
N PRO A 163 1.00 -29.78 46.09
CA PRO A 163 1.46 -28.56 46.74
C PRO A 163 2.78 -28.80 47.49
N GLY A 164 3.77 -27.92 47.29
CA GLY A 164 5.05 -27.97 48.01
C GLY A 164 6.08 -29.01 47.53
N SER A 165 5.80 -29.80 46.48
CA SER A 165 6.75 -30.79 45.95
C SER A 165 7.89 -30.20 45.11
N LEU A 166 7.71 -28.98 44.59
CA LEU A 166 8.70 -28.25 43.80
C LEU A 166 9.43 -27.24 44.68
N ASN A 167 10.58 -27.67 45.20
CA ASN A 167 11.54 -26.85 45.93
C ASN A 167 12.94 -27.43 45.72
N GLY A 168 13.90 -26.65 45.19
CA GLY A 168 15.26 -27.12 44.86
C GLY A 168 15.62 -26.97 43.38
N ILE A 169 16.64 -27.71 42.92
CA ILE A 169 17.20 -27.65 41.56
C ILE A 169 16.98 -28.98 40.84
N ILE A 170 16.41 -28.95 39.63
CA ILE A 170 16.05 -30.17 38.89
C ILE A 170 16.87 -30.24 37.59
N HIS A 171 17.78 -31.21 37.47
CA HIS A 171 18.60 -31.43 36.26
C HIS A 171 17.90 -32.39 35.31
N LEU A 172 17.24 -31.87 34.27
CA LEU A 172 16.34 -32.65 33.44
C LEU A 172 17.05 -33.67 32.53
N HIS A 173 18.24 -33.39 31.99
CA HIS A 173 18.90 -34.28 31.01
C HIS A 173 19.88 -35.32 31.60
N GLY A 174 19.95 -35.42 32.93
CA GLY A 174 20.94 -36.23 33.63
C GLY A 174 22.23 -35.44 33.93
N LYS A 175 23.33 -36.16 34.19
CA LYS A 175 24.56 -35.57 34.78
C LYS A 175 25.82 -36.33 34.36
N VAL A 176 26.94 -35.62 34.24
CA VAL A 176 28.26 -36.23 34.01
C VAL A 176 28.86 -36.77 35.31
N SER A 177 29.58 -37.90 35.22
CA SER A 177 30.26 -38.48 36.39
C SER A 177 31.29 -37.52 36.99
N LEU A 178 31.58 -37.68 38.28
CA LEU A 178 32.62 -36.93 38.99
C LEU A 178 34.01 -37.00 38.32
N ASP A 179 34.26 -38.00 37.46
CA ASP A 179 35.50 -38.18 36.70
C ASP A 179 35.43 -37.81 35.19
N TYR A 180 34.27 -37.36 34.70
CA TYR A 180 34.06 -36.85 33.33
C TYR A 180 34.43 -37.82 32.18
N LYS A 181 34.32 -39.13 32.40
CA LYS A 181 34.57 -40.15 31.34
C LYS A 181 33.31 -40.73 30.70
N ARG A 182 32.17 -40.58 31.36
CA ARG A 182 30.85 -41.12 30.96
C ARG A 182 29.73 -40.39 31.70
N SER A 183 28.48 -40.77 31.46
CA SER A 183 27.34 -40.35 32.27
C SER A 183 27.44 -40.89 33.71
N GLU A 184 26.82 -40.19 34.67
CA GLU A 184 26.67 -40.64 36.05
C GLU A 184 25.47 -41.61 36.21
N GLY A 185 24.43 -41.43 35.39
CA GLY A 185 23.23 -42.26 35.34
C GLY A 185 23.06 -43.04 34.03
N PRO A 186 22.04 -43.94 33.97
CA PRO A 186 21.69 -44.68 32.75
C PRO A 186 21.01 -43.79 31.69
N GLU A 187 20.36 -42.70 32.12
CA GLU A 187 19.77 -41.69 31.25
C GLU A 187 20.77 -40.55 31.05
N PHE A 188 21.17 -40.32 29.80
CA PHE A 188 22.04 -39.22 29.40
C PHE A 188 21.62 -38.76 28.02
N VAL A 189 21.01 -37.59 27.94
CA VAL A 189 20.23 -37.18 26.77
C VAL A 189 21.11 -36.36 25.83
N LEU A 190 21.58 -36.97 24.73
CA LEU A 190 22.56 -36.34 23.82
C LEU A 190 22.11 -36.24 22.36
N SER A 191 21.80 -37.37 21.71
CA SER A 191 21.37 -37.37 20.31
C SER A 191 19.85 -37.44 20.21
N SER A 192 19.27 -37.03 19.07
CA SER A 192 17.80 -36.97 18.90
C SER A 192 17.11 -38.32 19.21
N ALA A 193 17.83 -39.45 19.15
CA ALA A 193 17.36 -40.77 19.58
C ALA A 193 17.23 -40.90 21.12
N ASP A 194 18.18 -40.39 21.91
CA ASP A 194 18.09 -40.39 23.38
C ASP A 194 16.96 -39.50 23.87
N PHE A 195 16.83 -38.34 23.24
CA PHE A 195 15.70 -37.46 23.47
C PHE A 195 14.38 -38.14 23.10
N GLY A 196 14.31 -38.83 21.96
CA GLY A 196 13.16 -39.66 21.60
C GLY A 196 12.81 -40.68 22.69
N ARG A 197 13.81 -41.26 23.37
CA ARG A 197 13.58 -42.13 24.52
C ARG A 197 13.08 -41.36 25.76
N ALA A 198 13.79 -40.31 26.18
CA ALA A 198 13.48 -39.53 27.38
C ALA A 198 12.13 -38.79 27.33
N TYR A 199 11.74 -38.32 26.15
CA TYR A 199 10.53 -37.53 25.94
C TYR A 199 9.36 -38.35 25.34
N LEU A 200 9.60 -39.34 24.50
CA LEU A 200 8.51 -40.05 23.79
C LEU A 200 8.31 -41.50 24.27
N ALA A 201 9.37 -42.32 24.35
CA ALA A 201 9.23 -43.75 24.65
C ALA A 201 9.08 -44.04 26.16
N ASP A 202 10.04 -43.61 26.97
CA ASP A 202 10.00 -43.75 28.43
C ASP A 202 9.30 -42.54 29.08
N GLY A 203 9.24 -41.40 28.37
CA GLY A 203 8.28 -40.31 28.59
C GLY A 203 8.41 -39.54 29.91
N TRP A 204 9.45 -39.78 30.70
CA TRP A 204 9.63 -39.18 32.03
C TRP A 204 9.78 -37.65 31.95
N ALA A 205 10.51 -37.13 30.95
CA ALA A 205 10.71 -35.68 30.76
C ALA A 205 9.39 -34.99 30.37
N THR A 206 8.66 -35.60 29.43
CA THR A 206 7.34 -35.15 28.97
C THR A 206 6.29 -35.16 30.07
N THR A 207 6.30 -36.18 30.92
CA THR A 207 5.36 -36.31 32.04
C THR A 207 5.58 -35.20 33.06
N PHE A 208 6.84 -34.95 33.42
CA PHE A 208 7.23 -33.87 34.32
C PHE A 208 6.88 -32.48 33.75
N MET A 209 7.28 -32.22 32.50
CA MET A 209 7.02 -30.93 31.84
C MET A 209 5.54 -30.63 31.62
N ARG A 210 4.72 -31.63 31.26
CA ARG A 210 3.26 -31.46 31.14
C ARG A 210 2.67 -30.95 32.46
N ALA A 211 3.02 -31.59 33.58
CA ALA A 211 2.52 -31.22 34.89
C ALA A 211 3.00 -29.82 35.36
N LEU A 212 4.13 -29.31 34.85
CA LEU A 212 4.52 -27.91 35.02
C LEU A 212 3.63 -26.97 34.18
N MET A 213 3.42 -27.28 32.90
CA MET A 213 2.70 -26.45 31.93
C MET A 213 1.19 -26.31 32.22
N ASP A 214 0.56 -27.38 32.71
CA ASP A 214 -0.85 -27.41 33.10
C ASP A 214 -1.16 -26.42 34.25
N ARG A 215 -0.14 -26.10 35.08
CA ARG A 215 -0.30 -25.34 36.33
C ARG A 215 0.34 -23.96 36.31
N TYR A 216 1.56 -23.83 35.79
CA TYR A 216 2.37 -22.62 35.84
C TYR A 216 2.50 -21.98 34.45
N ARG A 217 3.19 -20.84 34.40
CA ARG A 217 3.77 -20.27 33.20
C ARG A 217 5.29 -20.47 33.24
N ILE A 218 5.92 -20.83 32.14
CA ILE A 218 7.35 -21.19 32.11
C ILE A 218 8.13 -20.11 31.35
N VAL A 219 9.25 -19.66 31.94
CA VAL A 219 10.18 -18.70 31.33
C VAL A 219 11.53 -19.39 31.08
N PHE A 220 11.87 -19.58 29.81
CA PHE A 220 13.17 -20.13 29.39
C PHE A 220 14.25 -19.03 29.42
N VAL A 221 15.38 -19.30 30.07
CA VAL A 221 16.50 -18.34 30.27
C VAL A 221 17.85 -18.97 29.99
N GLY A 222 18.68 -18.31 29.18
CA GLY A 222 20.00 -18.83 28.80
C GLY A 222 19.91 -20.17 28.07
N TYR A 223 18.80 -20.42 27.40
CA TYR A 223 18.39 -21.70 26.85
C TYR A 223 18.11 -21.51 25.35
N SER A 224 18.84 -22.21 24.49
CA SER A 224 18.60 -22.12 23.04
C SER A 224 17.28 -22.81 22.73
N ALA A 225 16.50 -22.23 21.81
CA ALA A 225 15.31 -22.88 21.28
C ALA A 225 15.62 -24.17 20.50
N ASP A 226 16.89 -24.32 20.12
CA ASP A 226 17.50 -25.38 19.31
C ASP A 226 17.87 -26.58 20.17
N ASP A 227 16.93 -26.94 21.05
CA ASP A 227 16.82 -28.20 21.76
C ASP A 227 15.54 -28.88 21.20
N PRO A 228 15.62 -29.52 20.02
CA PRO A 228 14.47 -29.91 19.22
C PRO A 228 13.44 -30.76 19.95
N PRO A 229 13.79 -31.62 20.92
CA PRO A 229 12.79 -32.46 21.58
C PRO A 229 12.12 -31.79 22.77
N MET A 230 12.75 -30.77 23.37
CA MET A 230 12.01 -29.77 24.15
C MET A 230 11.12 -28.91 23.25
N GLN A 231 11.55 -28.56 22.03
CA GLN A 231 10.68 -27.98 21.01
C GLN A 231 9.46 -28.89 20.70
N TYR A 232 9.67 -30.15 20.32
CA TYR A 232 8.60 -31.09 19.95
C TYR A 232 7.65 -31.36 21.12
N LEU A 233 8.16 -31.33 22.35
CA LEU A 233 7.34 -31.40 23.56
C LEU A 233 6.42 -30.18 23.71
N LEU A 234 6.97 -28.97 23.55
CA LEU A 234 6.20 -27.73 23.69
C LEU A 234 5.17 -27.60 22.55
N GLU A 235 5.54 -27.99 21.32
CA GLU A 235 4.65 -28.19 20.18
C GLU A 235 3.54 -29.22 20.47
N ALA A 236 3.88 -30.43 20.93
CA ALA A 236 2.91 -31.51 21.16
C ALA A 236 1.95 -31.23 22.33
N LEU A 237 2.34 -30.39 23.30
CA LEU A 237 1.48 -29.97 24.41
C LEU A 237 0.62 -28.73 24.06
N GLN A 238 0.96 -27.96 23.02
CA GLN A 238 0.21 -26.80 22.53
C GLN A 238 -1.27 -27.14 22.22
N ALA A 239 -1.55 -28.37 21.78
CA ALA A 239 -2.91 -28.83 21.47
C ALA A 239 -3.82 -29.03 22.71
N LYS A 240 -3.30 -28.89 23.94
CA LYS A 240 -4.07 -29.01 25.19
C LYS A 240 -3.84 -27.85 26.16
N VAL A 241 -2.67 -27.21 26.12
CA VAL A 241 -2.34 -26.06 26.95
C VAL A 241 -2.79 -24.79 26.23
N GLY A 242 -3.64 -23.99 26.88
CA GLY A 242 -4.11 -22.72 26.31
C GLY A 242 -2.95 -21.77 25.98
N SER A 243 -3.05 -21.10 24.83
CA SER A 243 -2.03 -20.14 24.35
C SER A 243 -1.74 -19.04 25.38
N GLY A 244 -0.49 -18.57 25.44
CA GLY A 244 -0.05 -17.56 26.42
C GLY A 244 0.33 -18.13 27.80
N ARG A 245 1.11 -19.22 27.83
CA ARG A 245 1.67 -19.78 29.09
C ARG A 245 3.17 -20.08 29.05
N LEU A 246 3.81 -20.02 27.89
CA LEU A 246 5.23 -20.31 27.72
C LEU A 246 5.92 -19.07 27.14
N TYR A 247 7.10 -18.72 27.66
CA TYR A 247 7.86 -17.56 27.22
C TYR A 247 9.35 -17.88 27.20
N ALA A 248 10.11 -17.25 26.29
CA ALA A 248 11.55 -17.47 26.19
C ALA A 248 12.31 -16.18 25.92
N LEU A 249 13.36 -15.95 26.71
CA LEU A 249 14.28 -14.82 26.54
C LEU A 249 15.32 -15.17 25.46
N GLN A 250 15.26 -14.49 24.33
CA GLN A 250 16.04 -14.80 23.12
C GLN A 250 16.86 -13.59 22.68
N GLU A 251 18.17 -13.77 22.44
CA GLU A 251 19.02 -12.72 21.87
C GLU A 251 18.72 -12.56 20.37
N GLY A 252 18.64 -11.32 19.88
CA GLY A 252 18.36 -10.97 18.48
C GLY A 252 16.98 -10.33 18.25
N ASP A 253 16.68 -10.00 16.98
CA ASP A 253 15.52 -9.18 16.63
C ASP A 253 14.15 -9.83 16.86
N ALA A 254 13.09 -9.01 16.87
CA ALA A 254 11.73 -9.44 17.19
C ALA A 254 11.08 -10.36 16.14
N SER A 255 11.33 -10.11 14.85
CA SER A 255 10.83 -10.94 13.74
C SER A 255 11.37 -12.37 13.85
N TYR A 256 12.67 -12.45 14.10
CA TYR A 256 13.40 -13.68 14.33
C TYR A 256 12.98 -14.38 15.61
N ALA A 257 12.99 -13.69 16.76
CA ALA A 257 12.72 -14.30 18.06
C ALA A 257 11.33 -14.95 18.03
N SER A 258 10.36 -14.24 17.47
CA SER A 258 9.04 -14.77 17.16
C SER A 258 9.13 -16.00 16.25
N GLY A 259 9.79 -15.94 15.10
CA GLY A 259 9.96 -17.08 14.18
C GLY A 259 10.54 -18.33 14.86
N LEU A 260 11.48 -18.18 15.78
CA LEU A 260 12.13 -19.29 16.49
C LEU A 260 11.19 -20.05 17.42
N TRP A 261 10.32 -19.32 18.14
CA TRP A 261 9.60 -19.83 19.30
C TRP A 261 8.08 -19.95 19.07
N ARG A 262 7.50 -19.18 18.15
CA ARG A 262 6.05 -19.10 17.87
C ARG A 262 5.41 -20.45 17.53
N HIS A 263 6.11 -21.28 16.76
CA HIS A 263 5.62 -22.63 16.41
C HIS A 263 5.55 -23.56 17.64
N LYS A 264 6.39 -23.31 18.65
CA LYS A 264 6.57 -24.11 19.86
C LYS A 264 5.50 -23.81 20.94
N GLY A 265 4.50 -22.99 20.61
CA GLY A 265 3.57 -22.43 21.60
C GLY A 265 4.22 -21.45 22.59
N VAL A 266 5.46 -21.02 22.33
CA VAL A 266 6.25 -20.15 23.19
C VAL A 266 6.22 -18.72 22.66
N THR A 267 5.82 -17.77 23.51
CA THR A 267 5.92 -16.33 23.23
C THR A 267 7.37 -15.90 23.38
N ALA A 268 8.02 -15.61 22.26
CA ALA A 268 9.37 -15.08 22.25
C ALA A 268 9.48 -13.70 22.91
N ILE A 269 10.60 -13.45 23.54
CA ILE A 269 10.96 -12.17 24.12
C ILE A 269 12.37 -11.80 23.59
N PRO A 270 12.46 -10.99 22.52
CA PRO A 270 13.73 -10.54 21.95
C PRO A 270 14.49 -9.62 22.92
N PHE A 271 15.82 -9.69 22.95
CA PHE A 271 16.68 -8.73 23.64
C PHE A 271 18.01 -8.48 22.89
N ASP A 272 18.55 -7.28 23.09
CA ASP A 272 19.82 -6.84 22.50
C ASP A 272 20.95 -6.91 23.54
N GLY A 273 21.69 -8.02 23.55
CA GLY A 273 22.87 -8.23 24.38
C GLY A 273 22.58 -8.67 25.83
N PHE A 274 23.30 -9.69 26.32
CA PHE A 274 23.09 -10.23 27.68
C PHE A 274 23.19 -9.21 28.83
N SER A 275 23.91 -8.09 28.68
CA SER A 275 23.99 -7.07 29.72
C SER A 275 22.69 -6.26 29.90
N THR A 276 21.92 -6.04 28.83
CA THR A 276 20.58 -5.43 28.91
C THR A 276 19.56 -6.42 29.47
N LEU A 277 19.69 -7.70 29.12
CA LEU A 277 18.90 -8.80 29.67
C LEU A 277 19.04 -8.87 31.19
N TRP A 278 20.26 -9.05 31.72
CA TRP A 278 20.47 -9.23 33.16
C TRP A 278 20.07 -7.99 33.96
N ARG A 279 20.25 -6.78 33.41
CA ARG A 279 19.71 -5.53 34.00
C ARG A 279 18.19 -5.47 33.98
N THR A 280 17.54 -5.97 32.93
CA THR A 280 16.08 -6.02 32.82
C THR A 280 15.48 -7.09 33.74
N LEU A 281 16.15 -8.24 33.90
CA LEU A 281 15.79 -9.25 34.88
C LEU A 281 15.98 -8.75 36.33
N ALA A 282 17.00 -7.93 36.61
CA ALA A 282 17.14 -7.25 37.89
C ALA A 282 16.02 -6.22 38.14
N ALA A 283 15.69 -5.37 37.16
CA ALA A 283 14.58 -4.41 37.26
C ALA A 283 13.21 -5.11 37.37
N TRP A 284 13.04 -6.28 36.74
CA TRP A 284 11.87 -7.12 36.94
C TRP A 284 11.87 -7.74 38.34
N ALA A 285 13.02 -8.16 38.88
CA ALA A 285 13.15 -8.63 40.27
C ALA A 285 12.81 -7.52 41.30
N GLU A 286 13.09 -6.25 40.98
CA GLU A 286 12.64 -5.11 41.79
C GLU A 286 11.11 -4.93 41.75
N ARG A 287 10.47 -4.87 40.56
CA ARG A 287 8.99 -4.88 40.48
C ARG A 287 8.42 -6.11 41.18
N ALA A 288 9.04 -7.27 41.02
CA ALA A 288 8.61 -8.53 41.60
C ALA A 288 8.58 -8.53 43.13
N THR A 289 9.35 -7.62 43.75
CA THR A 289 9.38 -7.40 45.19
C THR A 289 8.30 -6.41 45.65
N ASP A 290 7.94 -5.41 44.83
CA ASP A 290 6.85 -4.44 45.11
C ASP A 290 6.15 -3.94 43.80
N PRO A 291 5.07 -4.62 43.37
CA PRO A 291 4.33 -4.23 42.17
C PRO A 291 3.46 -2.97 42.33
N GLU A 292 3.08 -2.60 43.56
CA GLU A 292 2.22 -1.43 43.79
C GLU A 292 2.97 -0.12 43.63
N ARG A 293 4.18 -0.05 44.18
CA ARG A 293 5.08 1.10 44.04
C ARG A 293 5.42 1.37 42.58
N TRP A 294 5.65 0.31 41.80
CA TRP A 294 5.89 0.42 40.36
C TRP A 294 4.71 1.07 39.62
N ARG A 295 3.46 0.59 39.84
CA ARG A 295 2.26 1.14 39.17
C ARG A 295 2.04 2.63 39.46
N LYS A 296 2.32 3.08 40.70
CA LYS A 296 2.21 4.49 41.10
C LYS A 296 3.26 5.36 40.39
N MET A 297 4.50 4.90 40.31
CA MET A 297 5.61 5.59 39.61
C MET A 297 5.28 5.85 38.12
N ILE A 298 4.73 4.86 37.41
CA ILE A 298 4.36 5.01 35.99
C ILE A 298 3.19 5.99 35.80
N ALA A 299 2.22 6.01 36.71
CA ALA A 299 1.12 6.97 36.67
C ALA A 299 1.62 8.41 36.84
N THR A 300 2.58 8.65 37.74
CA THR A 300 3.22 9.96 37.90
C THR A 300 4.06 10.36 36.67
N MET A 301 4.75 9.40 36.04
CA MET A 301 5.49 9.64 34.79
C MET A 301 4.57 10.07 33.64
N ALA A 302 3.32 9.60 33.60
CA ALA A 302 2.35 9.97 32.57
C ALA A 302 1.93 11.46 32.59
N VAL A 303 2.14 12.17 33.70
CA VAL A 303 1.80 13.59 33.84
C VAL A 303 2.66 14.48 32.92
N THR A 304 3.91 14.10 32.65
CA THR A 304 4.85 14.88 31.83
C THR A 304 4.37 15.09 30.39
N GLY A 305 3.46 14.25 29.90
CA GLY A 305 2.99 14.25 28.51
C GLY A 305 3.83 13.35 27.59
N PRO A 306 3.22 12.74 26.56
CA PRO A 306 3.86 11.65 25.81
C PRO A 306 5.00 12.05 24.88
N ARG A 307 5.07 13.31 24.39
CA ARG A 307 6.22 13.79 23.60
C ARG A 307 7.53 13.82 24.38
N GLU A 308 7.49 14.20 25.66
CA GLU A 308 8.66 14.27 26.55
C GLU A 308 9.11 12.87 27.03
N LEU A 309 8.32 11.83 26.76
CA LEU A 309 8.61 10.45 27.10
C LEU A 309 9.20 9.69 25.91
N LEU A 310 10.21 8.88 26.18
CA LEU A 310 10.77 7.95 25.19
C LEU A 310 9.74 6.86 24.84
N PRO A 311 9.82 6.19 23.66
CA PRO A 311 8.81 5.22 23.21
C PRO A 311 8.50 4.13 24.24
N TYR A 312 9.52 3.59 24.93
CA TYR A 312 9.33 2.58 25.99
C TYR A 312 8.61 3.10 27.24
N GLN A 313 8.74 4.40 27.55
CA GLN A 313 8.01 5.04 28.65
C GLN A 313 6.55 5.24 28.26
N ARG A 314 6.26 5.53 26.98
CA ARG A 314 4.89 5.47 26.44
C ARG A 314 4.32 4.05 26.52
N GLY A 315 5.13 3.03 26.21
CA GLY A 315 4.79 1.60 26.40
C GLY A 315 4.46 1.21 27.84
N GLN A 316 5.20 1.73 28.82
CA GLN A 316 4.91 1.51 30.25
C GLN A 316 3.56 2.09 30.66
N VAL A 317 3.21 3.29 30.18
CA VAL A 317 1.90 3.91 30.40
C VAL A 317 0.79 3.16 29.65
N ALA A 318 1.04 2.70 28.42
CA ALA A 318 0.13 1.86 27.64
C ALA A 318 -0.18 0.53 28.37
N HIS A 319 0.84 -0.14 28.92
CA HIS A 319 0.66 -1.34 29.76
C HIS A 319 -0.14 -1.02 31.04
N LEU A 320 0.15 0.08 31.72
CA LEU A 320 -0.59 0.52 32.90
C LEU A 320 -2.10 0.65 32.58
N VAL A 321 -2.47 1.38 31.53
CA VAL A 321 -3.87 1.58 31.13
C VAL A 321 -4.52 0.37 30.43
N SER A 322 -3.75 -0.66 30.08
CA SER A 322 -4.26 -1.93 29.58
C SER A 322 -4.86 -2.81 30.69
N SER A 323 -4.52 -2.56 31.96
CA SER A 323 -5.14 -3.22 33.11
C SER A 323 -6.31 -2.39 33.68
N PRO A 324 -7.42 -3.00 34.16
CA PRO A 324 -8.50 -2.25 34.82
C PRO A 324 -8.02 -1.47 36.05
N ILE A 325 -7.07 -2.03 36.82
CA ILE A 325 -6.48 -1.41 38.02
C ILE A 325 -5.65 -0.19 37.62
N GLY A 326 -4.68 -0.35 36.71
CA GLY A 326 -3.78 0.71 36.27
C GLY A 326 -4.49 1.81 35.48
N ALA A 327 -5.49 1.49 34.67
CA ALA A 327 -6.39 2.49 34.07
C ALA A 327 -7.13 3.31 35.14
N GLY A 328 -7.43 2.70 36.30
CA GLY A 328 -7.93 3.42 37.48
C GLY A 328 -6.91 4.42 37.99
N ILE A 329 -5.72 3.94 38.36
CA ILE A 329 -4.62 4.75 38.89
C ILE A 329 -4.27 5.92 37.95
N PHE A 330 -4.24 5.68 36.63
CA PHE A 330 -4.05 6.71 35.61
C PHE A 330 -5.24 7.70 35.57
N SER A 331 -6.48 7.21 35.50
CA SER A 331 -7.68 8.06 35.37
C SER A 331 -7.98 8.90 36.61
N GLU A 332 -7.49 8.48 37.78
CA GLU A 332 -7.70 9.10 39.10
C GLU A 332 -6.44 9.80 39.64
N HIS A 333 -5.34 9.84 38.85
CA HIS A 333 -4.13 10.58 39.23
C HIS A 333 -4.40 12.09 39.33
N GLU A 334 -3.76 12.76 40.29
CA GLU A 334 -3.77 14.22 40.43
C GLU A 334 -2.33 14.76 40.38
N PRO A 335 -1.98 15.69 39.47
CA PRO A 335 -2.82 16.21 38.38
C PRO A 335 -3.16 15.12 37.34
N ALA A 336 -4.17 15.38 36.51
CA ALA A 336 -4.57 14.49 35.41
C ALA A 336 -3.46 14.38 34.33
N PRO A 337 -3.23 13.19 33.74
CA PRO A 337 -2.44 13.07 32.51
C PRO A 337 -3.09 13.86 31.36
N PRO A 338 -2.31 14.57 30.51
CA PRO A 338 -2.84 15.51 29.49
C PRO A 338 -3.56 14.82 28.32
N ALA A 339 -4.43 15.55 27.60
CA ALA A 339 -5.21 14.99 26.48
C ALA A 339 -4.35 14.47 25.32
N GLU A 340 -3.09 14.88 25.24
CA GLU A 340 -2.12 14.39 24.26
C GLU A 340 -1.95 12.85 24.29
N TRP A 341 -2.25 12.19 25.42
CA TRP A 341 -2.31 10.73 25.50
C TRP A 341 -3.36 10.09 24.57
N LEU A 342 -4.41 10.81 24.15
CA LEU A 342 -5.38 10.32 23.17
C LEU A 342 -4.70 9.96 21.85
N CYS A 343 -3.70 10.75 21.44
CA CYS A 343 -2.92 10.53 20.22
C CYS A 343 -1.98 9.32 20.32
N VAL A 344 -1.62 8.89 21.54
CA VAL A 344 -0.89 7.64 21.80
C VAL A 344 -1.85 6.46 21.95
N PHE A 345 -3.05 6.68 22.49
CA PHE A 345 -4.05 5.63 22.76
C PHE A 345 -4.83 5.18 21.52
N ASP A 346 -4.91 6.02 20.49
CA ASP A 346 -5.58 5.72 19.21
C ASP A 346 -4.57 5.39 18.10
N ALA A 347 -4.61 4.16 17.59
CA ALA A 347 -3.75 3.73 16.47
C ALA A 347 -4.00 4.54 15.19
N ASN A 348 -5.23 5.01 14.96
CA ASN A 348 -5.59 5.82 13.78
C ASN A 348 -4.98 7.23 13.83
N VAL A 349 -4.54 7.71 15.00
CA VAL A 349 -3.78 8.95 15.13
C VAL A 349 -2.28 8.69 14.94
N ARG A 350 -1.74 7.61 15.54
CA ARG A 350 -0.30 7.27 15.40
C ARG A 350 0.08 7.00 13.94
N TYR A 351 -0.82 6.40 13.15
CA TYR A 351 -0.65 6.14 11.72
C TYR A 351 -1.30 7.19 10.78
N ASP A 352 -1.78 8.32 11.32
CA ASP A 352 -2.28 9.45 10.51
C ASP A 352 -1.12 10.09 9.72
N ARG A 353 -1.44 10.73 8.60
CA ARG A 353 -0.45 11.41 7.73
C ARG A 353 0.18 12.60 8.45
N CYS A 354 1.38 13.01 8.00
CA CYS A 354 2.01 14.25 8.43
C CYS A 354 1.10 15.47 8.16
N ARG A 355 1.13 16.46 9.05
CA ARG A 355 0.24 17.63 9.01
C ARG A 355 1.03 18.91 9.27
N PRO A 356 0.76 20.02 8.57
CA PRO A 356 1.42 21.30 8.86
C PRO A 356 1.09 21.77 10.28
N VAL A 357 2.10 22.30 10.97
CA VAL A 357 1.96 22.91 12.30
C VAL A 357 1.13 24.19 12.23
N ALA A 358 1.31 25.01 11.17
CA ALA A 358 0.57 26.24 10.94
C ALA A 358 0.00 26.31 9.51
N TRP A 359 -1.19 26.92 9.35
CA TRP A 359 -1.86 27.10 8.04
C TRP A 359 -1.43 28.37 7.29
N ARG A 360 -0.59 29.22 7.88
CA ARG A 360 -0.25 30.55 7.33
C ARG A 360 1.23 30.76 6.98
N ASP A 361 2.09 29.76 7.22
CA ASP A 361 3.49 29.84 6.79
C ASP A 361 3.66 29.45 5.31
N PRO A 362 4.58 30.10 4.57
CA PRO A 362 4.92 29.68 3.20
C PRO A 362 5.61 28.31 3.16
N GLU A 363 6.41 28.01 4.18
CA GLU A 363 7.12 26.74 4.38
C GLU A 363 6.80 26.21 5.79
N PRO A 364 5.61 25.61 6.01
CA PRO A 364 5.18 25.21 7.35
C PRO A 364 5.94 23.96 7.83
N ASP A 365 6.43 24.00 9.08
CA ASP A 365 6.91 22.80 9.78
C ASP A 365 5.85 21.68 9.71
N HIS A 366 6.29 20.46 9.45
CA HIS A 366 5.42 19.29 9.36
C HIS A 366 5.49 18.44 10.63
N PHE A 367 4.35 18.30 11.30
CA PHE A 367 4.18 17.42 12.44
C PHE A 367 3.98 15.97 11.97
N ASN A 368 4.87 15.07 12.41
CA ASN A 368 4.75 13.63 12.21
C ASN A 368 4.12 12.98 13.47
N PRO A 369 2.89 12.42 13.38
CA PRO A 369 2.24 11.76 14.51
C PRO A 369 2.98 10.51 14.99
N PHE A 370 3.57 9.73 14.08
CA PHE A 370 4.23 8.47 14.44
C PHE A 370 5.53 8.72 15.23
N GLU A 371 6.36 9.65 14.78
CA GLU A 371 7.60 10.00 15.50
C GLU A 371 7.30 10.60 16.89
N SER A 372 6.21 11.35 17.01
CA SER A 372 5.79 11.99 18.26
C SER A 372 5.11 11.05 19.26
N TYR A 373 4.35 10.05 18.78
CA TYR A 373 3.42 9.27 19.61
C TYR A 373 3.58 7.74 19.51
N GLY A 374 4.37 7.23 18.56
CA GLY A 374 4.59 5.81 18.34
C GLY A 374 5.06 5.08 19.60
N LEU A 375 4.60 3.85 19.78
CA LEU A 375 4.94 2.98 20.90
C LEU A 375 6.20 2.14 20.60
N ASP A 376 6.83 1.60 21.66
CA ASP A 376 7.89 0.61 21.51
C ASP A 376 7.35 -0.68 20.87
N GLY A 377 7.96 -1.07 19.74
CA GLY A 377 7.56 -2.26 18.96
C GLY A 377 6.69 -1.97 17.74
N GLU A 378 6.20 -0.74 17.54
CA GLU A 378 5.47 -0.38 16.33
C GLU A 378 6.41 -0.05 15.16
N THR A 379 6.09 -0.52 13.95
CA THR A 379 6.81 -0.16 12.73
C THR A 379 6.31 1.18 12.19
N PRO A 380 7.19 2.15 11.87
CA PRO A 380 6.79 3.39 11.22
C PRO A 380 6.11 3.15 9.87
N PRO A 381 5.14 3.99 9.46
CA PRO A 381 4.66 4.00 8.08
C PRO A 381 5.79 4.31 7.09
N LEU A 382 5.73 3.73 5.90
CA LEU A 382 6.66 4.05 4.81
C LEU A 382 6.54 5.54 4.46
N ARG A 383 7.67 6.27 4.52
CA ARG A 383 7.73 7.69 4.14
C ARG A 383 7.50 7.84 2.63
N ASP A 384 6.33 8.33 2.29
CA ASP A 384 5.93 8.72 0.94
C ASP A 384 5.11 10.01 1.07
N GLU A 385 5.84 11.14 1.12
CA GLU A 385 5.37 12.43 1.63
C GLU A 385 4.26 13.06 0.77
N ASP A 386 4.13 12.62 -0.49
CA ASP A 386 3.10 13.01 -1.45
C ASP A 386 1.74 12.27 -1.24
N ARG A 387 1.63 11.28 -0.35
CA ARG A 387 0.39 10.47 -0.25
C ARG A 387 -0.79 11.25 0.36
N PRO A 388 -1.91 11.40 -0.37
CA PRO A 388 -3.05 12.18 0.13
C PRO A 388 -3.94 11.40 1.12
N GLU A 389 -3.86 10.06 1.17
CA GLU A 389 -4.76 9.20 1.94
C GLU A 389 -4.13 8.72 3.27
N PRO A 390 -4.92 8.62 4.36
CA PRO A 390 -4.43 8.12 5.64
C PRO A 390 -4.15 6.61 5.56
N ILE A 391 -3.07 6.18 6.19
CA ILE A 391 -2.69 4.76 6.26
C ILE A 391 -3.60 4.07 7.29
N THR A 392 -4.20 2.94 6.91
CA THR A 392 -4.94 2.10 7.87
C THR A 392 -3.92 1.45 8.81
N PRO A 393 -4.09 1.54 10.15
CA PRO A 393 -3.15 0.93 11.09
C PRO A 393 -2.93 -0.56 10.80
N PRO A 394 -1.68 -1.07 10.92
CA PRO A 394 -1.40 -2.49 10.76
C PRO A 394 -2.31 -3.39 11.62
N PRO A 395 -2.78 -4.54 11.12
CA PRO A 395 -3.59 -5.47 11.89
C PRO A 395 -2.89 -5.90 13.18
N GLY A 396 -3.44 -5.50 14.33
CA GLY A 396 -2.87 -5.77 15.66
C GLY A 396 -2.14 -4.60 16.32
N SER A 397 -2.07 -3.41 15.70
CA SER A 397 -1.62 -2.18 16.39
C SER A 397 -2.48 -1.92 17.64
N TRP A 398 -1.82 -1.64 18.77
CA TRP A 398 -2.49 -1.51 20.07
C TRP A 398 -3.40 -0.27 20.14
N SER A 399 -4.57 -0.42 20.75
CA SER A 399 -5.53 0.66 20.99
C SER A 399 -6.05 0.57 22.43
N ALA A 400 -6.01 1.67 23.18
CA ALA A 400 -6.59 1.70 24.52
C ALA A 400 -8.13 1.67 24.48
N PHE A 401 -8.74 2.00 23.34
CA PHE A 401 -10.18 2.19 23.18
C PHE A 401 -10.93 0.94 22.71
N GLU A 402 -10.21 -0.10 22.32
CA GLU A 402 -10.79 -1.42 22.01
C GLU A 402 -11.00 -2.26 23.28
N SER A 403 -11.95 -3.19 23.24
CA SER A 403 -12.30 -4.08 24.36
C SER A 403 -11.55 -5.42 24.29
N VAL A 404 -10.84 -5.82 25.35
CA VAL A 404 -10.19 -7.14 25.42
C VAL A 404 -11.20 -8.22 25.84
N ALA A 405 -11.10 -9.42 25.27
CA ALA A 405 -12.08 -10.51 25.45
C ALA A 405 -12.26 -11.03 26.90
N SER A 406 -11.38 -10.66 27.83
CA SER A 406 -11.45 -10.98 29.26
C SER A 406 -12.17 -9.92 30.11
N GLU A 407 -12.61 -8.81 29.52
CA GLU A 407 -13.14 -7.66 30.26
C GLU A 407 -14.61 -7.80 30.68
N SER A 408 -14.90 -7.38 31.92
CA SER A 408 -16.27 -7.29 32.43
C SER A 408 -16.89 -5.89 32.22
N PRO A 409 -18.20 -5.80 31.95
CA PRO A 409 -18.91 -4.54 31.78
C PRO A 409 -18.97 -3.72 33.08
N ALA A 410 -19.09 -2.39 32.95
CA ALA A 410 -19.22 -1.50 34.09
C ALA A 410 -20.59 -1.66 34.80
N GLY A 411 -20.56 -2.34 35.96
CA GLY A 411 -21.73 -2.58 36.81
C GLY A 411 -22.55 -3.81 36.38
N ARG A 412 -23.83 -3.87 36.77
CA ARG A 412 -24.71 -4.97 36.36
C ARG A 412 -24.92 -4.94 34.84
N PRO A 413 -24.78 -6.09 34.13
CA PRO A 413 -25.04 -6.15 32.69
C PRO A 413 -26.51 -5.86 32.41
N VAL A 414 -26.76 -4.93 31.49
CA VAL A 414 -28.09 -4.75 30.88
C VAL A 414 -28.13 -5.67 29.67
N SER A 415 -28.88 -6.77 29.75
CA SER A 415 -29.07 -7.65 28.59
C SER A 415 -29.70 -6.85 27.44
N PRO A 416 -29.17 -6.94 26.20
CA PRO A 416 -29.80 -6.31 25.05
C PRO A 416 -31.22 -6.88 24.90
N SER A 417 -32.21 -6.00 24.78
CA SER A 417 -33.61 -6.38 24.76
C SER A 417 -34.25 -6.05 23.42
N LEU A 418 -35.18 -6.89 22.98
CA LEU A 418 -36.02 -6.60 21.80
C LEU A 418 -37.08 -5.51 22.08
N ARG A 419 -37.26 -5.07 23.34
CA ARG A 419 -38.30 -4.10 23.73
C ARG A 419 -37.91 -3.21 24.91
N GLY A 420 -38.56 -2.04 24.99
CA GLY A 420 -38.29 -1.04 26.03
C GLY A 420 -37.00 -0.25 25.79
N PRO A 421 -36.64 0.71 26.67
CA PRO A 421 -35.55 1.66 26.42
C PRO A 421 -34.19 1.01 26.13
N ALA A 422 -33.91 -0.17 26.70
CA ALA A 422 -32.68 -0.91 26.48
C ALA A 422 -32.49 -1.45 25.03
N SER A 423 -33.52 -1.42 24.17
CA SER A 423 -33.38 -1.83 22.77
C SER A 423 -32.71 -0.78 21.86
N ARG A 424 -32.44 0.42 22.40
CA ARG A 424 -31.84 1.55 21.66
C ARG A 424 -30.52 2.04 22.25
N LEU A 425 -29.99 1.35 23.27
CA LEU A 425 -28.73 1.73 23.94
C LEU A 425 -27.57 0.86 23.40
N PRO A 426 -26.36 1.43 23.24
CA PRO A 426 -25.18 0.64 22.95
C PRO A 426 -24.82 -0.31 24.13
N PRO A 427 -24.01 -1.35 23.90
CA PRO A 427 -23.43 -2.14 24.98
C PRO A 427 -22.66 -1.24 25.97
N ARG A 428 -22.73 -1.55 27.26
CA ARG A 428 -21.96 -0.83 28.28
C ARG A 428 -20.46 -1.01 28.06
N LEU A 429 -19.70 0.08 28.25
CA LEU A 429 -18.24 0.03 28.34
C LEU A 429 -17.79 -0.95 29.44
N SER A 430 -16.61 -1.52 29.27
CA SER A 430 -15.93 -2.27 30.32
C SER A 430 -15.49 -1.37 31.47
N VAL A 431 -15.12 -1.96 32.61
CA VAL A 431 -14.56 -1.20 33.74
C VAL A 431 -13.31 -0.37 33.32
N ARG A 432 -12.50 -0.88 32.39
CA ARG A 432 -11.30 -0.21 31.88
C ARG A 432 -11.65 0.94 30.92
N LEU A 433 -12.49 0.68 29.91
CA LEU A 433 -12.93 1.69 28.95
C LEU A 433 -13.75 2.81 29.62
N TRP A 434 -14.57 2.49 30.63
CA TRP A 434 -15.32 3.48 31.40
C TRP A 434 -14.39 4.39 32.23
N ARG A 435 -13.28 3.86 32.78
CA ARG A 435 -12.25 4.66 33.47
C ARG A 435 -11.54 5.62 32.51
N LEU A 436 -11.24 5.17 31.29
CA LEU A 436 -10.69 6.03 30.23
C LEU A 436 -11.68 7.09 29.76
N ALA A 437 -12.97 6.76 29.59
CA ALA A 437 -14.02 7.73 29.26
C ALA A 437 -14.23 8.79 30.38
N ARG A 438 -14.07 8.40 31.66
CA ARG A 438 -14.09 9.34 32.79
C ARG A 438 -12.85 10.24 32.82
N TRP A 439 -11.67 9.72 32.46
CA TRP A 439 -10.47 10.54 32.28
C TRP A 439 -10.60 11.50 31.11
N PHE A 440 -11.20 11.08 29.98
CA PHE A 440 -11.52 11.97 28.86
C PHE A 440 -12.30 13.21 29.35
N GLY A 441 -13.30 12.99 30.21
CA GLY A 441 -14.06 14.05 30.89
C GLY A 441 -13.21 15.06 31.69
N ARG A 442 -12.05 14.67 32.22
CA ARG A 442 -11.12 15.56 32.95
C ARG A 442 -10.26 16.43 32.03
N VAL A 443 -10.17 16.10 30.74
CA VAL A 443 -9.27 16.77 29.77
C VAL A 443 -10.00 17.46 28.61
N VAL A 444 -11.33 17.58 28.66
CA VAL A 444 -12.20 18.19 27.63
C VAL A 444 -11.87 19.66 27.32
N SER A 445 -11.24 20.37 28.27
CA SER A 445 -10.77 21.75 28.13
C SER A 445 -9.52 21.90 27.24
N ASP A 446 -8.84 20.80 26.92
CA ASP A 446 -7.64 20.76 26.08
C ASP A 446 -8.03 20.73 24.58
N PRO A 447 -7.45 21.60 23.73
CA PRO A 447 -7.65 21.54 22.27
C PRO A 447 -7.41 20.17 21.65
N VAL A 448 -6.49 19.36 22.19
CA VAL A 448 -6.16 18.04 21.63
C VAL A 448 -7.32 17.05 21.81
N ALA A 449 -8.09 17.14 22.90
CA ALA A 449 -9.27 16.29 23.13
C ALA A 449 -10.36 16.54 22.09
N LEU A 450 -10.54 17.80 21.68
CA LEU A 450 -11.47 18.22 20.65
C LEU A 450 -10.95 17.87 19.23
N TRP A 451 -9.67 18.08 18.95
CA TRP A 451 -9.04 17.69 17.68
C TRP A 451 -9.16 16.18 17.43
N TRP A 452 -8.91 15.36 18.45
CA TRP A 452 -9.09 13.91 18.39
C TRP A 452 -10.56 13.59 18.06
N ALA A 453 -11.48 14.00 18.94
CA ALA A 453 -12.91 13.69 18.84
C ALA A 453 -13.56 14.18 17.53
N SER A 454 -13.07 15.27 16.94
CA SER A 454 -13.56 15.80 15.66
C SER A 454 -13.17 14.98 14.42
N GLY A 455 -12.24 14.03 14.55
CA GLY A 455 -11.93 13.04 13.51
C GLY A 455 -12.77 11.78 13.58
N GLU A 456 -13.42 11.52 14.72
CA GLU A 456 -14.11 10.26 14.95
C GLU A 456 -15.48 10.24 14.30
N LYS A 457 -15.77 9.12 13.62
CA LYS A 457 -17.05 8.94 12.91
C LYS A 457 -18.23 8.89 13.86
N ALA A 458 -18.07 8.36 15.07
CA ALA A 458 -19.06 8.36 16.14
C ALA A 458 -18.36 8.20 17.50
N LEU A 459 -19.00 8.67 18.58
CA LEU A 459 -18.50 8.56 19.95
C LEU A 459 -19.50 7.78 20.83
N HIS A 460 -19.00 7.00 21.79
CA HIS A 460 -19.85 6.26 22.72
C HIS A 460 -20.63 7.19 23.66
N SER A 461 -21.87 6.84 24.00
CA SER A 461 -22.78 7.68 24.81
C SER A 461 -22.21 8.08 26.17
N ASP A 462 -21.43 7.20 26.81
CA ASP A 462 -20.80 7.47 28.10
C ASP A 462 -19.68 8.53 27.98
N LEU A 463 -18.91 8.51 26.89
CA LEU A 463 -17.86 9.50 26.61
C LEU A 463 -18.50 10.87 26.28
N VAL A 464 -19.56 10.86 25.48
CA VAL A 464 -20.38 12.06 25.20
C VAL A 464 -21.02 12.61 26.48
N PHE A 465 -21.46 11.76 27.40
CA PHE A 465 -21.97 12.16 28.72
C PHE A 465 -20.89 12.85 29.55
N PHE A 466 -19.69 12.26 29.69
CA PHE A 466 -18.60 12.88 30.43
C PHE A 466 -18.14 14.20 29.80
N ALA A 467 -18.12 14.30 28.46
CA ALA A 467 -17.85 15.54 27.77
C ALA A 467 -18.88 16.64 28.07
N ARG A 468 -20.18 16.30 27.99
CA ARG A 468 -21.29 17.21 28.30
C ARG A 468 -21.28 17.67 29.76
N ASP A 469 -20.96 16.78 30.71
CA ASP A 469 -20.88 17.10 32.14
C ASP A 469 -19.69 18.03 32.46
N ALA A 470 -18.51 17.77 31.87
CA ALA A 470 -17.33 18.62 32.02
C ALA A 470 -17.54 20.04 31.48
N LEU A 471 -18.15 20.17 30.29
CA LEU A 471 -18.48 21.46 29.67
C LEU A 471 -19.43 22.34 30.50
N LEU A 472 -20.19 21.73 31.43
CA LEU A 472 -21.10 22.40 32.36
C LEU A 472 -20.48 22.72 33.73
N ARG A 473 -19.43 21.99 34.15
CA ARG A 473 -18.81 22.12 35.49
C ARG A 473 -17.47 22.86 35.52
N GLY A 474 -16.73 22.88 34.41
CA GLY A 474 -15.35 23.41 34.36
C GLY A 474 -15.20 24.78 33.68
N GLU A 475 -14.08 25.44 33.98
CA GLU A 475 -13.62 26.69 33.33
C GLU A 475 -13.06 26.42 31.92
N VAL A 476 -13.90 25.87 31.04
CA VAL A 476 -13.57 25.64 29.63
C VAL A 476 -13.58 26.99 28.87
N PRO A 477 -12.53 27.32 28.09
CA PRO A 477 -12.48 28.52 27.24
C PRO A 477 -13.69 28.64 26.30
N SER A 478 -14.11 29.87 25.99
CA SER A 478 -15.28 30.17 25.16
C SER A 478 -15.27 29.45 23.81
N ASP A 479 -14.12 29.43 23.17
CA ASP A 479 -13.99 29.04 21.77
C ASP A 479 -13.96 27.51 21.64
N ILE A 480 -13.25 26.86 22.57
CA ILE A 480 -13.25 25.41 22.78
C ILE A 480 -14.65 24.93 23.14
N ARG A 481 -15.37 25.62 24.04
CA ARG A 481 -16.77 25.31 24.40
C ARG A 481 -17.72 25.45 23.20
N THR A 482 -17.51 26.45 22.33
CA THR A 482 -18.31 26.64 21.11
C THR A 482 -18.04 25.56 20.08
N ALA A 483 -16.77 25.24 19.80
CA ALA A 483 -16.39 24.18 18.88
C ALA A 483 -16.84 22.78 19.38
N TRP A 484 -16.82 22.53 20.69
CA TRP A 484 -17.45 21.35 21.29
C TRP A 484 -18.96 21.28 21.07
N ARG A 485 -19.68 22.41 21.11
CA ARG A 485 -21.12 22.43 20.78
C ARG A 485 -21.38 22.07 19.33
N LEU A 486 -20.56 22.58 18.40
CA LEU A 486 -20.63 22.22 16.98
C LEU A 486 -20.43 20.71 16.77
N LEU A 487 -19.40 20.11 17.40
CA LEU A 487 -19.16 18.66 17.34
C LEU A 487 -20.30 17.84 17.97
N LEU A 488 -20.84 18.28 19.10
CA LEU A 488 -21.93 17.57 19.78
C LEU A 488 -23.25 17.63 19.00
N VAL A 489 -23.49 18.70 18.23
CA VAL A 489 -24.65 18.80 17.34
C VAL A 489 -24.47 17.94 16.08
N SER A 490 -23.29 17.97 15.43
CA SER A 490 -23.05 17.14 14.24
C SER A 490 -23.09 15.62 14.54
N LEU A 491 -22.71 15.21 15.75
CA LEU A 491 -22.85 13.83 16.24
C LEU A 491 -24.33 13.44 16.48
N ASP A 492 -25.14 14.33 17.06
CA ASP A 492 -26.59 14.07 17.26
C ASP A 492 -27.37 14.09 15.92
N GLU A 493 -26.88 14.76 14.87
CA GLU A 493 -27.54 14.88 13.56
C GLU A 493 -27.24 13.76 12.53
N GLN A 494 -26.45 12.74 12.90
CA GLN A 494 -26.03 11.66 12.01
C GLN A 494 -27.15 10.69 11.57
N SER A 495 -27.91 11.08 10.54
CA SER A 495 -28.86 10.21 9.82
C SER A 495 -28.17 9.21 8.89
N GLN A 496 -28.80 8.06 8.66
CA GLN A 496 -28.46 7.15 7.55
C GLN A 496 -29.07 7.67 6.24
N TYR A 497 -28.90 8.97 5.93
CA TYR A 497 -29.72 9.73 4.98
C TYR A 497 -29.96 9.03 3.62
N GLU A 498 -28.94 8.37 3.06
CA GLU A 498 -29.10 7.59 1.82
C GLU A 498 -30.10 6.43 1.99
N ARG A 499 -29.97 5.65 3.07
CA ARG A 499 -30.92 4.60 3.44
C ARG A 499 -32.30 5.17 3.72
N ASP A 500 -32.39 6.22 4.53
CA ASP A 500 -33.66 6.85 4.93
C ASP A 500 -34.42 7.33 3.67
N ARG A 501 -33.71 7.91 2.69
CA ARG A 501 -34.23 8.26 1.37
C ARG A 501 -34.67 7.05 0.54
N PHE A 502 -33.94 5.94 0.58
CA PHE A 502 -34.34 4.70 -0.10
C PHE A 502 -35.57 4.04 0.55
N GLU A 503 -35.70 4.05 1.88
CA GLU A 503 -36.87 3.55 2.60
C GLU A 503 -38.12 4.40 2.26
N LEU A 504 -38.02 5.72 2.38
CA LEU A 504 -39.10 6.67 2.02
C LEU A 504 -39.58 6.47 0.56
N ARG A 505 -38.65 6.27 -0.38
CA ARG A 505 -38.99 5.97 -1.78
C ARG A 505 -39.73 4.63 -1.95
N ARG A 506 -39.49 3.64 -1.10
CA ARG A 506 -40.25 2.37 -1.07
C ARG A 506 -41.65 2.57 -0.48
N VAL A 507 -41.77 3.32 0.61
CA VAL A 507 -43.06 3.65 1.25
C VAL A 507 -43.96 4.41 0.28
N ILE A 508 -43.46 5.49 -0.35
CA ILE A 508 -44.23 6.28 -1.33
C ILE A 508 -44.64 5.42 -2.54
N LYS A 509 -43.83 4.45 -2.95
CA LYS A 509 -44.18 3.52 -4.05
C LYS A 509 -45.25 2.49 -3.64
N ALA A 510 -45.31 2.10 -2.37
CA ALA A 510 -46.25 1.08 -1.86
C ALA A 510 -47.60 1.67 -1.42
N GLU A 511 -47.58 2.82 -0.74
CA GLU A 511 -48.74 3.42 -0.07
C GLU A 511 -49.19 4.75 -0.70
N GLY A 512 -48.38 5.33 -1.59
CA GLY A 512 -48.63 6.63 -2.21
C GLY A 512 -48.13 7.81 -1.38
N TRP A 513 -48.68 8.99 -1.67
CA TRP A 513 -48.32 10.22 -0.96
C TRP A 513 -49.26 10.48 0.23
N SER A 514 -48.66 10.75 1.39
CA SER A 514 -49.33 11.09 2.64
C SER A 514 -48.64 12.29 3.31
N ARG A 515 -49.32 12.97 4.25
CA ARG A 515 -48.68 14.03 5.05
C ARG A 515 -47.49 13.55 5.88
N LEU A 516 -47.47 12.28 6.30
CA LEU A 516 -46.35 11.70 7.03
C LEU A 516 -45.12 11.59 6.12
N ASN A 517 -45.31 11.09 4.91
CA ASN A 517 -44.25 10.92 3.91
C ASN A 517 -43.68 12.28 3.46
N ILE A 518 -44.47 13.37 3.56
CA ILE A 518 -44.02 14.75 3.32
C ILE A 518 -43.17 15.28 4.48
N LEU A 519 -43.56 15.03 5.74
CA LEU A 519 -42.75 15.39 6.91
C LEU A 519 -41.42 14.62 6.92
N GLU A 520 -41.44 13.34 6.54
CA GLU A 520 -40.25 12.50 6.39
C GLU A 520 -39.35 13.02 5.25
N LEU A 521 -39.91 13.36 4.09
CA LEU A 521 -39.16 14.00 2.99
C LEU A 521 -38.47 15.30 3.43
N VAL A 522 -39.16 16.14 4.21
CA VAL A 522 -38.61 17.40 4.73
C VAL A 522 -37.45 17.16 5.69
N GLU A 523 -37.51 16.14 6.54
CA GLU A 523 -36.41 15.80 7.47
C GLU A 523 -35.23 15.11 6.75
N VAL A 524 -35.49 14.26 5.75
CA VAL A 524 -34.47 13.66 4.88
C VAL A 524 -33.75 14.73 4.05
N GLU A 525 -34.45 15.76 3.59
CA GLU A 525 -33.88 16.90 2.86
C GLU A 525 -33.37 18.04 3.77
N ARG A 526 -33.40 17.87 5.10
CA ARG A 526 -33.01 18.90 6.06
C ARG A 526 -31.49 19.16 6.06
N PRO A 527 -31.03 20.42 5.86
CA PRO A 527 -29.64 20.81 6.02
C PRO A 527 -29.15 20.63 7.47
N ARG A 528 -27.92 20.12 7.62
CA ARG A 528 -27.35 19.63 8.89
C ARG A 528 -25.92 20.10 9.07
N LEU A 529 -25.43 20.11 10.30
CA LEU A 529 -24.04 20.39 10.60
C LEU A 529 -23.17 19.15 10.37
N THR A 530 -22.06 19.30 9.65
CA THR A 530 -21.00 18.28 9.58
C THR A 530 -19.67 18.86 10.05
N THR A 531 -18.83 18.03 10.63
CA THR A 531 -17.55 18.44 11.24
C THR A 531 -16.45 17.47 10.85
N LYS A 532 -15.23 17.98 10.73
CA LYS A 532 -14.02 17.20 10.46
C LYS A 532 -12.87 17.63 11.36
N ARG A 533 -11.92 16.72 11.56
CA ARG A 533 -10.58 17.00 12.09
C ARG A 533 -9.89 18.05 11.21
N PRO A 534 -9.36 19.15 11.80
CA PRO A 534 -8.60 20.15 11.06
C PRO A 534 -7.44 19.55 10.26
N MET A 535 -7.03 20.22 9.17
CA MET A 535 -5.86 19.79 8.39
C MET A 535 -4.53 19.96 9.13
N THR A 536 -4.46 20.87 10.11
CA THR A 536 -3.26 21.13 10.92
C THR A 536 -3.04 20.10 12.03
N SER A 537 -1.82 20.10 12.57
CA SER A 537 -1.45 19.41 13.81
C SER A 537 -2.38 19.76 14.99
N PRO A 538 -2.62 18.85 15.96
CA PRO A 538 -3.23 19.20 17.24
C PRO A 538 -2.36 20.15 18.08
N ILE A 539 -1.06 20.23 17.78
CA ILE A 539 -0.07 21.07 18.47
C ILE A 539 0.42 22.16 17.51
N SER A 540 -0.43 23.15 17.20
CA SER A 540 0.06 24.37 16.54
C SER A 540 0.72 25.30 17.56
N GLY A 541 1.64 26.16 17.10
CA GLY A 541 2.11 27.29 17.89
C GLY A 541 0.96 28.24 18.29
N GLN A 542 1.13 28.88 19.45
CA GLN A 542 0.30 29.94 20.06
C GLN A 542 -1.24 29.78 20.00
N LEU A 543 -1.84 29.61 21.19
CA LEU A 543 -3.28 29.76 21.45
C LEU A 543 -3.80 31.07 20.82
N GLY A 544 -4.60 30.93 19.76
CA GLY A 544 -5.04 32.03 18.89
C GLY A 544 -4.87 31.77 17.39
N GLN A 545 -3.97 30.84 16.99
CA GLN A 545 -3.84 30.40 15.59
C GLN A 545 -4.53 29.05 15.29
N LEU A 546 -4.88 28.28 16.33
CA LEU A 546 -5.58 27.00 16.22
C LEU A 546 -6.97 27.14 15.57
N ARG A 547 -7.20 26.44 14.46
CA ARG A 547 -8.56 26.10 14.00
C ARG A 547 -8.99 24.82 14.70
N TYR A 548 -9.82 24.93 15.74
CA TYR A 548 -10.18 23.79 16.59
C TYR A 548 -11.03 22.71 15.89
N ILE A 549 -11.82 23.07 14.89
CA ILE A 549 -12.71 22.16 14.16
C ILE A 549 -13.03 22.68 12.75
N ASP A 550 -13.11 21.77 11.78
CA ASP A 550 -13.55 22.08 10.42
C ASP A 550 -15.05 21.79 10.29
N ALA A 551 -15.88 22.75 10.71
CA ALA A 551 -17.34 22.67 10.62
C ALA A 551 -17.87 23.27 9.29
N THR A 552 -18.84 22.60 8.66
CA THR A 552 -19.56 23.09 7.46
C THR A 552 -21.03 22.62 7.48
N VAL A 553 -21.89 23.25 6.67
CA VAL A 553 -23.28 22.81 6.49
C VAL A 553 -23.37 21.80 5.34
N LEU A 554 -23.89 20.60 5.63
CA LEU A 554 -24.22 19.58 4.65
C LEU A 554 -25.65 19.80 4.13
N TYR A 555 -25.78 19.85 2.81
CA TYR A 555 -27.06 19.93 2.11
C TYR A 555 -27.38 18.56 1.50
N PRO A 556 -28.45 17.86 1.92
CA PRO A 556 -28.82 16.57 1.34
C PRO A 556 -29.19 16.62 -0.15
N GLY A 557 -29.05 15.49 -0.82
CA GLY A 557 -29.37 15.33 -2.25
C GLY A 557 -30.85 15.01 -2.49
N ARG A 558 -31.56 15.92 -3.15
CA ARG A 558 -32.98 15.77 -3.52
C ARG A 558 -33.16 14.71 -4.61
N ASP A 559 -34.08 13.77 -4.42
CA ASP A 559 -34.39 12.75 -5.44
C ASP A 559 -35.37 13.29 -6.49
N SER A 560 -34.88 13.51 -7.72
CA SER A 560 -35.67 14.02 -8.85
C SER A 560 -36.83 13.10 -9.30
N ASN A 561 -36.90 11.88 -8.78
CA ASN A 561 -38.02 10.96 -8.98
C ASN A 561 -39.21 11.26 -8.04
N LEU A 562 -38.98 11.89 -6.88
CA LEU A 562 -40.01 12.17 -5.88
C LEU A 562 -40.76 13.47 -6.18
N LYS A 563 -41.76 13.38 -7.07
CA LYS A 563 -42.62 14.51 -7.44
C LYS A 563 -43.82 14.64 -6.50
N VAL A 564 -43.77 15.62 -5.60
CA VAL A 564 -44.84 15.96 -4.65
C VAL A 564 -46.13 16.40 -5.39
N PRO A 565 -47.30 15.78 -5.13
CA PRO A 565 -48.59 16.20 -5.70
C PRO A 565 -49.06 17.57 -5.21
N ALA A 566 -49.95 18.21 -5.98
CA ALA A 566 -50.49 19.54 -5.67
C ALA A 566 -51.14 19.61 -4.27
N ASP A 567 -51.89 18.59 -3.87
CA ASP A 567 -52.59 18.49 -2.57
C ASP A 567 -51.66 18.59 -1.35
N TYR A 568 -50.38 18.29 -1.54
CA TYR A 568 -49.32 18.29 -0.51
C TYR A 568 -48.25 19.37 -0.74
N LEU A 569 -48.37 20.15 -1.82
CA LEU A 569 -47.34 21.10 -2.25
C LEU A 569 -47.12 22.22 -1.21
N MET A 570 -48.18 22.68 -0.53
CA MET A 570 -48.07 23.69 0.52
C MET A 570 -47.33 23.15 1.76
N ASP A 571 -47.65 21.94 2.22
CA ASP A 571 -46.99 21.29 3.37
C ASP A 571 -45.46 21.14 3.10
N TYR A 572 -45.08 20.79 1.87
CA TYR A 572 -43.68 20.69 1.43
C TYR A 572 -42.98 22.06 1.22
N VAL A 573 -43.70 23.08 0.73
CA VAL A 573 -43.22 24.47 0.65
C VAL A 573 -42.90 25.03 2.03
N ASP A 574 -43.75 24.77 3.03
CA ASP A 574 -43.52 25.19 4.42
C ASP A 574 -42.35 24.43 5.07
N GLY A 575 -42.21 23.14 4.78
CA GLY A 575 -41.03 22.37 5.20
C GLY A 575 -39.73 22.90 4.60
N THR A 576 -39.73 23.18 3.30
CA THR A 576 -38.57 23.75 2.58
C THR A 576 -38.22 25.16 3.10
N HIS A 577 -39.23 25.97 3.45
CA HIS A 577 -39.05 27.27 4.12
C HIS A 577 -38.34 27.09 5.47
N ARG A 578 -38.79 26.16 6.33
CA ARG A 578 -38.13 25.87 7.62
C ARG A 578 -36.70 25.38 7.43
N ASN A 579 -36.46 24.48 6.47
CA ASN A 579 -35.12 23.99 6.14
C ASN A 579 -34.17 25.11 5.68
N LEU A 580 -34.68 26.13 4.96
CA LEU A 580 -33.88 27.29 4.59
C LEU A 580 -33.58 28.23 5.79
N ILE A 581 -34.48 28.35 6.76
CA ILE A 581 -34.19 29.06 8.02
C ILE A 581 -33.09 28.31 8.80
N ILE A 582 -33.20 26.98 8.93
CA ILE A 582 -32.21 26.12 9.59
C ILE A 582 -30.85 26.27 8.92
N ALA A 583 -30.77 26.13 7.59
CA ALA A 583 -29.54 26.37 6.82
C ALA A 583 -28.96 27.76 7.09
N THR A 584 -29.78 28.81 7.08
CA THR A 584 -29.29 30.18 7.30
C THR A 584 -28.67 30.35 8.69
N ARG A 585 -29.24 29.74 9.74
CA ARG A 585 -28.66 29.79 11.09
C ARG A 585 -27.41 28.91 11.23
N LEU A 586 -27.38 27.72 10.62
CA LEU A 586 -26.18 26.88 10.62
C LEU A 586 -25.01 27.56 9.89
N GLU A 587 -25.28 28.24 8.77
CA GLU A 587 -24.28 29.02 8.02
C GLU A 587 -23.78 30.24 8.80
N GLU A 588 -24.65 30.89 9.59
CA GLU A 588 -24.24 31.97 10.50
C GLU A 588 -23.24 31.45 11.56
N GLU A 589 -23.52 30.31 12.19
CA GLU A 589 -22.67 29.68 13.22
C GLU A 589 -21.31 29.18 12.68
N VAL A 590 -21.23 28.66 11.44
CA VAL A 590 -19.95 28.19 10.84
C VAL A 590 -19.14 29.28 10.12
N GLY A 591 -19.50 30.56 10.30
CA GLY A 591 -18.69 31.69 9.80
C GLY A 591 -19.14 32.29 8.46
N SER A 592 -20.39 32.06 8.04
CA SER A 592 -21.09 32.80 6.96
C SER A 592 -20.48 32.72 5.54
N PHE A 593 -19.53 31.82 5.28
CA PHE A 593 -18.82 31.78 4.00
C PHE A 593 -19.73 31.48 2.79
N ALA A 594 -20.79 30.67 2.95
CA ALA A 594 -21.77 30.43 1.88
C ALA A 594 -22.46 31.72 1.40
N PHE A 595 -22.63 32.72 2.27
CA PHE A 595 -23.22 34.00 1.90
C PHE A 595 -22.31 34.81 0.96
N THR A 596 -21.01 34.50 0.88
CA THR A 596 -20.09 35.16 -0.04
C THR A 596 -20.19 34.64 -1.47
N ASN A 597 -20.72 33.42 -1.65
CA ASN A 597 -20.77 32.67 -2.92
C ASN A 597 -22.20 32.37 -3.40
N LEU A 598 -23.19 33.14 -2.93
CA LEU A 598 -24.59 32.99 -3.35
C LEU A 598 -24.77 33.25 -4.85
N ARG A 599 -25.44 32.32 -5.53
CA ARG A 599 -25.76 32.40 -6.96
C ARG A 599 -27.10 33.15 -7.16
N PRO A 600 -27.25 33.95 -8.24
CA PRO A 600 -28.52 34.61 -8.53
C PRO A 600 -29.61 33.61 -8.95
N LEU A 601 -30.86 33.92 -8.62
CA LEU A 601 -32.05 33.14 -8.98
C LEU A 601 -32.36 33.22 -10.49
N ASN A 602 -32.06 34.35 -11.12
CA ASN A 602 -32.11 34.54 -12.56
C ASN A 602 -30.72 34.25 -13.16
N ALA A 603 -30.48 32.99 -13.51
CA ALA A 603 -29.19 32.50 -13.99
C ALA A 603 -28.65 33.25 -15.23
N PHE A 604 -27.32 33.30 -15.33
CA PHE A 604 -26.61 33.69 -16.54
C PHE A 604 -26.79 32.65 -17.66
N LYS A 605 -26.48 33.02 -18.91
CA LYS A 605 -26.33 32.04 -19.98
C LYS A 605 -25.08 31.18 -19.70
N ARG A 606 -25.11 29.91 -20.11
CA ARG A 606 -24.01 28.95 -20.00
C ARG A 606 -23.63 28.42 -21.37
N GLU A 607 -22.33 28.28 -21.61
CA GLU A 607 -21.81 27.55 -22.76
C GLU A 607 -21.77 26.02 -22.49
N PRO A 608 -21.75 25.16 -23.53
CA PRO A 608 -21.72 23.70 -23.36
C PRO A 608 -20.51 23.17 -22.58
N ASN A 609 -19.39 23.90 -22.59
CA ASN A 609 -18.12 23.50 -21.98
C ASN A 609 -18.03 23.82 -20.48
N GLU A 610 -18.98 24.60 -19.92
CA GLU A 610 -18.97 25.02 -18.52
C GLU A 610 -19.34 23.88 -17.57
N PHE A 611 -18.59 23.74 -16.47
CA PHE A 611 -18.87 22.76 -15.43
C PHE A 611 -20.26 22.97 -14.81
N ASN A 612 -21.11 21.95 -14.93
CA ASN A 612 -22.44 21.95 -14.33
C ASN A 612 -22.36 21.58 -12.83
N THR A 613 -21.75 22.45 -12.01
CA THR A 613 -21.59 22.29 -10.55
C THR A 613 -22.94 22.35 -9.80
N ARG A 614 -23.70 21.26 -9.87
CA ARG A 614 -24.98 21.03 -9.17
C ARG A 614 -24.82 20.32 -7.82
N SER A 615 -23.65 20.45 -7.18
CA SER A 615 -23.48 20.09 -5.77
C SER A 615 -24.56 20.80 -4.95
N PRO A 616 -25.30 20.07 -4.08
CA PRO A 616 -26.25 20.70 -3.17
C PRO A 616 -25.56 21.76 -2.30
N ASP A 617 -26.09 22.98 -2.34
CA ASP A 617 -25.64 24.12 -1.54
C ASP A 617 -26.83 25.01 -1.14
N LEU A 618 -26.56 26.03 -0.33
CA LEU A 618 -27.52 27.06 0.06
C LEU A 618 -28.23 27.70 -1.15
N SER A 619 -27.49 28.00 -2.21
CA SER A 619 -28.05 28.56 -3.46
C SER A 619 -29.05 27.62 -4.12
N SER A 620 -28.79 26.31 -4.10
CA SER A 620 -29.65 25.28 -4.64
C SER A 620 -30.96 25.14 -3.86
N LEU A 621 -30.93 25.38 -2.54
CA LEU A 621 -32.09 25.36 -1.65
C LEU A 621 -32.94 26.63 -1.81
N ILE A 622 -32.30 27.80 -1.93
CA ILE A 622 -32.93 29.06 -2.31
C ILE A 622 -33.66 28.91 -3.66
N ALA A 623 -32.98 28.36 -4.67
CA ALA A 623 -33.57 28.09 -5.98
C ALA A 623 -34.69 27.03 -5.95
N HIS A 624 -34.64 26.07 -5.02
CA HIS A 624 -35.71 25.10 -4.80
C HIS A 624 -36.98 25.77 -4.29
N LEU A 625 -36.87 26.58 -3.22
CA LEU A 625 -38.02 27.26 -2.63
C LEU A 625 -38.66 28.23 -3.64
N ALA A 626 -37.86 28.95 -4.43
CA ALA A 626 -38.36 29.78 -5.54
C ALA A 626 -39.12 28.97 -6.61
N ALA A 627 -38.61 27.79 -6.99
CA ALA A 627 -39.26 26.90 -7.95
C ALA A 627 -40.56 26.28 -7.40
N LEU A 628 -40.58 25.87 -6.13
CA LEU A 628 -41.78 25.36 -5.47
C LEU A 628 -42.85 26.45 -5.32
N VAL A 629 -42.47 27.69 -4.99
CA VAL A 629 -43.41 28.83 -4.93
C VAL A 629 -43.94 29.20 -6.33
N ARG A 630 -43.15 29.07 -7.41
CA ARG A 630 -43.68 29.16 -8.78
C ARG A 630 -44.68 28.04 -9.09
N HIS A 631 -44.42 26.80 -8.68
CA HIS A 631 -45.38 25.70 -8.88
C HIS A 631 -46.67 25.89 -8.06
N LEU A 632 -46.54 26.41 -6.84
CA LEU A 632 -47.67 26.79 -5.99
C LEU A 632 -48.47 27.96 -6.59
N LEU A 633 -47.81 28.90 -7.28
CA LEU A 633 -48.45 30.03 -7.94
C LEU A 633 -49.35 29.63 -9.13
N GLU A 634 -49.08 28.49 -9.77
CA GLU A 634 -49.92 27.94 -10.84
C GLU A 634 -51.06 27.03 -10.33
N THR A 635 -51.03 26.63 -9.04
CA THR A 635 -51.99 25.67 -8.46
C THR A 635 -52.86 26.27 -7.35
N ALA A 636 -52.30 27.12 -6.49
CA ALA A 636 -52.98 27.87 -5.43
C ALA A 636 -52.37 29.27 -5.25
N PRO A 637 -52.71 30.25 -6.12
CA PRO A 637 -52.07 31.57 -6.16
C PRO A 637 -52.06 32.32 -4.82
N ASP A 638 -53.15 32.28 -4.07
CA ASP A 638 -53.27 32.99 -2.79
C ASP A 638 -52.31 32.45 -1.72
N LEU A 639 -52.03 31.14 -1.74
CA LEU A 639 -51.05 30.52 -0.83
C LEU A 639 -49.62 30.91 -1.21
N ALA A 640 -49.31 31.00 -2.50
CA ALA A 640 -48.00 31.48 -2.97
C ALA A 640 -47.77 32.96 -2.57
N ILE A 641 -48.78 33.82 -2.73
CA ILE A 641 -48.73 35.22 -2.30
C ILE A 641 -48.60 35.33 -0.76
N ALA A 642 -49.33 34.51 0.00
CA ALA A 642 -49.24 34.46 1.45
C ALA A 642 -47.84 34.06 1.93
N GLN A 643 -47.22 33.04 1.31
CA GLN A 643 -45.88 32.60 1.67
C GLN A 643 -44.81 33.66 1.32
N VAL A 644 -44.90 34.32 0.17
CA VAL A 644 -43.99 35.43 -0.19
C VAL A 644 -44.11 36.59 0.81
N ARG A 645 -45.32 36.90 1.30
CA ARG A 645 -45.54 37.91 2.34
C ARG A 645 -45.01 37.53 3.72
N ASN A 646 -44.76 36.25 3.97
CA ASN A 646 -44.15 35.76 5.19
C ASN A 646 -42.63 36.04 5.24
N TRP A 647 -41.98 36.20 4.08
CA TRP A 647 -40.53 36.42 3.98
C TRP A 647 -40.09 37.83 4.44
N ARG A 648 -39.06 37.87 5.28
CA ARG A 648 -38.48 39.09 5.89
C ARG A 648 -36.97 39.14 5.69
N ASN A 649 -36.36 40.34 5.74
CA ASN A 649 -34.90 40.47 5.61
C ASN A 649 -34.18 39.96 6.87
N GLU A 650 -34.85 40.00 8.01
CA GLU A 650 -34.44 39.57 9.35
C GLU A 650 -34.29 38.04 9.47
N GLN A 651 -34.80 37.29 8.50
CA GLN A 651 -34.52 35.86 8.33
C GLN A 651 -33.17 35.58 7.67
N GLY A 652 -32.44 36.62 7.23
CA GLY A 652 -31.08 36.53 6.69
C GLY A 652 -30.98 36.76 5.17
N ILE A 653 -29.75 36.74 4.67
CA ILE A 653 -29.41 37.04 3.26
C ILE A 653 -30.18 36.16 2.25
N PRO A 654 -30.38 34.83 2.47
CA PRO A 654 -31.21 33.99 1.60
C PRO A 654 -32.61 34.54 1.35
N PHE A 655 -33.29 35.03 2.40
CA PHE A 655 -34.66 35.56 2.30
C PHE A 655 -34.69 36.96 1.68
N ARG A 656 -33.67 37.79 1.95
CA ARG A 656 -33.46 39.05 1.21
C ARG A 656 -33.39 38.80 -0.30
N ASN A 657 -32.64 37.79 -0.74
CA ASN A 657 -32.51 37.44 -2.16
C ASN A 657 -33.82 36.89 -2.75
N LEU A 658 -34.52 36.00 -2.04
CA LEU A 658 -35.86 35.52 -2.43
C LEU A 658 -36.88 36.65 -2.59
N ARG A 659 -36.87 37.67 -1.71
CA ARG A 659 -37.76 38.83 -1.83
C ARG A 659 -37.47 39.64 -3.09
N VAL A 660 -36.20 39.89 -3.43
CA VAL A 660 -35.82 40.60 -4.67
C VAL A 660 -36.29 39.85 -5.92
N TRP A 661 -36.16 38.52 -5.92
CA TRP A 661 -36.72 37.67 -6.97
C TRP A 661 -38.26 37.77 -7.03
N ALA A 662 -38.96 37.66 -5.90
CA ALA A 662 -40.42 37.80 -5.88
C ALA A 662 -40.92 39.20 -6.28
N ALA A 663 -40.07 40.24 -6.19
CA ALA A 663 -40.36 41.57 -6.71
C ALA A 663 -40.35 41.62 -8.25
N SER A 664 -39.62 40.76 -8.96
CA SER A 664 -39.68 40.69 -10.43
C SER A 664 -40.97 40.02 -10.92
N GLU A 665 -41.55 39.13 -10.12
CA GLU A 665 -42.75 38.35 -10.45
C GLU A 665 -44.04 39.14 -10.20
N ALA A 666 -44.64 39.69 -11.26
CA ALA A 666 -45.83 40.54 -11.17
C ALA A 666 -47.08 39.87 -10.57
N ARG A 667 -47.14 38.53 -10.60
CA ARG A 667 -48.19 37.72 -9.95
C ARG A 667 -47.97 37.50 -8.45
N LEU A 668 -46.76 37.71 -7.92
CA LEU A 668 -46.43 37.52 -6.50
C LEU A 668 -46.42 38.84 -5.70
N THR A 669 -46.13 39.97 -6.36
CA THR A 669 -46.01 41.28 -5.69
C THR A 669 -46.67 42.40 -6.48
N ASN A 670 -47.48 43.23 -5.81
CA ASN A 670 -48.02 44.45 -6.42
C ASN A 670 -46.93 45.54 -6.55
N PRO A 671 -47.11 46.58 -7.41
CA PRO A 671 -46.07 47.57 -7.70
C PRO A 671 -45.59 48.40 -6.49
N LYS A 672 -46.39 48.48 -5.42
CA LYS A 672 -45.95 49.11 -4.16
C LYS A 672 -45.11 48.15 -3.32
N GLU A 673 -45.51 46.88 -3.21
CA GLU A 673 -44.74 45.82 -2.53
C GLU A 673 -43.37 45.63 -3.20
N ALA A 674 -43.33 45.48 -4.52
CA ALA A 674 -42.10 45.36 -5.29
C ALA A 674 -41.17 46.58 -5.10
N ALA A 675 -41.73 47.80 -5.14
CA ALA A 675 -40.96 49.02 -4.89
C ALA A 675 -40.39 49.10 -3.46
N LEU A 676 -41.14 48.64 -2.45
CA LEU A 676 -40.69 48.61 -1.06
C LEU A 676 -39.58 47.57 -0.87
N ILE A 677 -39.69 46.39 -1.48
CA ILE A 677 -38.65 45.36 -1.43
C ILE A 677 -37.34 45.88 -2.04
N LEU A 678 -37.37 46.42 -3.26
CA LEU A 678 -36.19 46.93 -3.95
C LEU A 678 -35.53 48.13 -3.22
N LEU A 679 -36.32 48.97 -2.54
CA LEU A 679 -35.81 50.05 -1.70
C LEU A 679 -35.28 49.56 -0.34
N SER A 680 -35.77 48.44 0.20
CA SER A 680 -35.30 47.86 1.47
C SER A 680 -33.88 47.24 1.43
N LEU A 681 -33.23 47.30 0.27
CA LEU A 681 -31.83 46.89 0.09
C LEU A 681 -30.82 47.99 0.46
N GLU A 682 -31.23 49.26 0.42
CA GLU A 682 -30.37 50.44 0.64
C GLU A 682 -29.02 50.36 -0.10
N GLY A 683 -27.88 50.41 0.60
CA GLY A 683 -26.55 50.25 -0.01
C GLY A 683 -26.30 48.85 -0.59
N GLY A 684 -27.01 47.83 -0.10
CA GLY A 684 -26.99 46.46 -0.59
C GLY A 684 -27.55 46.27 -2.00
N VAL A 685 -28.10 47.32 -2.62
CA VAL A 685 -28.31 47.38 -4.08
C VAL A 685 -26.99 47.15 -4.84
N TRP A 686 -25.83 47.45 -4.24
CA TRP A 686 -24.50 47.24 -4.82
C TRP A 686 -23.83 45.90 -4.44
N ASP A 687 -24.56 44.99 -3.78
CA ASP A 687 -24.09 43.61 -3.60
C ASP A 687 -24.09 42.89 -4.97
N GLY A 688 -22.89 42.60 -5.50
CA GLY A 688 -22.72 41.98 -6.81
C GLY A 688 -23.41 40.61 -6.95
N ARG A 689 -23.64 39.90 -5.84
CA ARG A 689 -24.35 38.61 -5.80
C ARG A 689 -25.85 38.79 -6.09
N LEU A 690 -26.39 39.96 -5.76
CA LEU A 690 -27.77 40.36 -6.03
C LEU A 690 -27.96 41.07 -7.36
N GLU A 691 -26.89 41.55 -8.00
CA GLU A 691 -26.98 42.45 -9.16
C GLU A 691 -27.86 41.89 -10.28
N ARG A 692 -27.67 40.63 -10.67
CA ARG A 692 -28.43 40.00 -11.76
C ARG A 692 -29.93 39.88 -11.45
N ASP A 693 -30.30 39.58 -10.20
CA ASP A 693 -31.70 39.52 -9.76
C ASP A 693 -32.32 40.92 -9.62
N PHE A 694 -31.58 41.87 -9.04
CA PHE A 694 -32.00 43.27 -8.92
C PHE A 694 -32.25 43.91 -10.29
N LEU A 695 -31.30 43.77 -11.23
CA LEU A 695 -31.45 44.29 -12.59
C LEU A 695 -32.60 43.58 -13.33
N THR A 696 -32.78 42.27 -13.14
CA THR A 696 -33.94 41.56 -13.72
C THR A 696 -35.27 42.09 -13.16
N ALA A 697 -35.37 42.35 -11.86
CA ALA A 697 -36.56 42.95 -11.25
C ALA A 697 -36.83 44.39 -11.74
N ILE A 698 -35.77 45.18 -11.94
CA ILE A 698 -35.87 46.50 -12.59
C ILE A 698 -36.43 46.36 -14.01
N LYS A 699 -35.84 45.51 -14.86
CA LYS A 699 -36.31 45.28 -16.24
C LYS A 699 -37.79 44.86 -16.29
N ALA A 700 -38.20 43.96 -15.39
CA ALA A 700 -39.56 43.45 -15.34
C ALA A 700 -40.60 44.50 -14.91
N ARG A 701 -40.29 45.38 -13.95
CA ARG A 701 -41.30 46.21 -13.25
C ARG A 701 -41.20 47.72 -13.46
N TRP A 702 -40.13 48.25 -14.08
CA TRP A 702 -39.82 49.69 -14.03
C TRP A 702 -40.97 50.64 -14.41
N SER A 703 -41.76 50.28 -15.43
CA SER A 703 -42.93 51.05 -15.89
C SER A 703 -44.02 51.17 -14.82
N GLU A 704 -44.26 50.11 -14.03
CA GLU A 704 -45.26 50.01 -12.98
C GLU A 704 -44.85 50.73 -11.69
N LEU A 705 -43.55 50.80 -11.40
CA LEU A 705 -43.05 51.33 -10.13
C LEU A 705 -43.49 52.80 -9.90
N PRO A 706 -43.92 53.18 -8.68
CA PRO A 706 -44.32 54.55 -8.37
C PRO A 706 -43.22 55.57 -8.71
N ARG A 707 -43.62 56.75 -9.24
CA ARG A 707 -42.68 57.80 -9.69
C ARG A 707 -41.68 58.24 -8.61
N GLY A 708 -42.11 58.30 -7.35
CA GLY A 708 -41.23 58.59 -6.21
C GLY A 708 -40.21 57.48 -5.94
N SER A 709 -40.63 56.21 -6.04
CA SER A 709 -39.75 55.05 -5.87
C SER A 709 -38.70 54.96 -6.97
N ARG A 710 -39.08 55.18 -8.24
CA ARG A 710 -38.12 55.26 -9.36
C ARG A 710 -37.04 56.32 -9.12
N LYS A 711 -37.42 57.54 -8.73
CA LYS A 711 -36.46 58.60 -8.39
C LYS A 711 -35.50 58.22 -7.25
N ARG A 712 -35.97 57.47 -6.23
CA ARG A 712 -35.10 56.97 -5.16
C ARG A 712 -34.13 55.90 -5.66
N ILE A 713 -34.58 54.97 -6.52
CA ILE A 713 -33.71 53.96 -7.15
C ILE A 713 -32.67 54.65 -8.05
N GLU A 714 -33.09 55.59 -8.91
CA GLU A 714 -32.19 56.40 -9.74
C GLU A 714 -31.10 57.11 -8.90
N ALA A 715 -31.47 57.69 -7.75
CA ALA A 715 -30.50 58.31 -6.85
C ALA A 715 -29.49 57.31 -6.25
N ILE A 716 -29.94 56.12 -5.85
CA ILE A 716 -29.07 55.04 -5.32
C ILE A 716 -28.14 54.50 -6.43
N THR A 717 -28.65 54.37 -7.67
CA THR A 717 -27.84 53.97 -8.83
C THR A 717 -26.83 55.06 -9.23
N LEU A 718 -27.13 56.34 -9.04
CA LEU A 718 -26.22 57.45 -9.33
C LEU A 718 -25.19 57.72 -8.22
N ALA A 719 -25.47 57.33 -6.97
CA ALA A 719 -24.55 57.42 -5.84
C ALA A 719 -23.39 56.41 -5.97
N GLY A 720 -23.67 55.20 -6.43
CA GLY A 720 -22.68 54.12 -6.52
C GLY A 720 -22.53 53.31 -5.22
N PRO A 721 -21.63 52.31 -5.22
CA PRO A 721 -21.28 51.57 -4.01
C PRO A 721 -20.72 52.50 -2.92
N GLN A 722 -20.83 52.07 -1.66
CA GLN A 722 -20.14 52.70 -0.52
C GLN A 722 -18.69 52.19 -0.44
N PRO A 723 -17.75 52.99 0.11
CA PRO A 723 -16.39 52.53 0.38
C PRO A 723 -16.38 51.28 1.27
N TRP A 724 -15.44 50.35 1.01
CA TRP A 724 -15.11 49.33 2.00
C TRP A 724 -14.35 49.97 3.18
N ARG A 725 -14.28 49.26 4.32
CA ARG A 725 -13.42 49.72 5.43
C ARG A 725 -11.98 49.79 4.93
N ASP A 726 -11.30 50.87 5.29
CA ASP A 726 -9.88 51.09 4.98
C ASP A 726 -9.57 51.26 3.47
N ALA A 727 -10.58 51.66 2.67
CA ALA A 727 -10.41 52.02 1.27
C ALA A 727 -9.74 53.40 1.09
N ASP A 728 -8.70 53.48 0.24
CA ASP A 728 -8.20 54.75 -0.25
C ASP A 728 -9.23 55.40 -1.21
N ALA A 729 -9.52 56.68 -1.01
CA ALA A 729 -10.41 57.46 -1.87
C ALA A 729 -9.90 57.55 -3.33
N VAL A 730 -8.59 57.48 -3.55
CA VAL A 730 -7.95 57.51 -4.87
C VAL A 730 -8.20 56.21 -5.65
N GLU A 731 -8.17 55.06 -4.97
CA GLU A 731 -8.43 53.75 -5.58
C GLU A 731 -9.94 53.44 -5.69
N PHE A 732 -10.74 53.91 -4.73
CA PHE A 732 -12.17 53.65 -4.69
C PHE A 732 -12.96 54.35 -5.79
N GLU A 733 -12.64 55.61 -6.13
CA GLU A 733 -13.43 56.39 -7.09
C GLU A 733 -13.44 55.77 -8.52
N PRO A 734 -12.32 55.27 -9.08
CA PRO A 734 -12.33 54.50 -10.33
C PRO A 734 -13.23 53.25 -10.29
N TYR A 735 -13.25 52.51 -9.17
CA TYR A 735 -14.13 51.37 -8.97
C TYR A 735 -15.61 51.80 -8.92
N ARG A 736 -15.93 52.85 -8.14
CA ARG A 736 -17.28 53.41 -8.01
C ARG A 736 -17.80 53.92 -9.36
N ILE A 737 -16.96 54.61 -10.14
CA ILE A 737 -17.29 55.05 -11.51
C ILE A 737 -17.56 53.85 -12.42
N ARG A 738 -16.70 52.82 -12.40
CA ARG A 738 -16.85 51.60 -13.22
C ARG A 738 -18.19 50.91 -12.94
N ALA A 739 -18.55 50.73 -11.67
CA ALA A 739 -19.80 50.10 -11.24
C ALA A 739 -21.04 50.90 -11.66
N VAL A 740 -21.03 52.23 -11.47
CA VAL A 740 -22.13 53.12 -11.91
C VAL A 740 -22.28 53.11 -13.43
N LEU A 741 -21.16 53.22 -14.17
CA LEU A 741 -21.17 53.26 -15.63
C LEU A 741 -21.70 51.93 -16.20
N GLY A 742 -21.28 50.77 -15.67
CA GLY A 742 -21.77 49.45 -16.10
C GLY A 742 -23.29 49.31 -15.97
N ARG A 743 -23.89 49.73 -14.84
CA ARG A 743 -25.35 49.68 -14.66
C ARG A 743 -26.12 50.68 -15.52
N LEU A 744 -25.57 51.88 -15.73
CA LEU A 744 -26.18 52.86 -16.63
C LEU A 744 -26.12 52.41 -18.10
N PHE A 745 -25.05 51.74 -18.50
CA PHE A 745 -24.92 51.11 -19.82
C PHE A 745 -25.91 49.95 -19.99
N TRP A 746 -26.10 49.12 -18.96
CA TRP A 746 -27.16 48.11 -18.95
C TRP A 746 -28.55 48.75 -19.07
N MET A 747 -28.84 49.83 -18.33
CA MET A 747 -30.14 50.53 -18.43
C MET A 747 -30.38 51.13 -19.82
N GLU A 748 -29.34 51.64 -20.49
CA GLU A 748 -29.39 52.09 -21.88
C GLU A 748 -29.67 50.92 -22.84
N ARG A 749 -28.91 49.83 -22.72
CA ARG A 749 -29.02 48.61 -23.55
C ARG A 749 -30.41 47.95 -23.47
N GLU A 750 -31.02 47.94 -22.29
CA GLU A 750 -32.34 47.33 -22.05
C GLU A 750 -33.51 48.35 -22.19
N GLY A 751 -33.24 49.60 -22.61
CA GLY A 751 -34.27 50.61 -22.94
C GLY A 751 -34.99 51.25 -21.74
N ILE A 752 -34.36 51.27 -20.56
CA ILE A 752 -34.98 51.72 -19.30
C ILE A 752 -35.12 53.25 -19.26
N LYS A 753 -36.37 53.74 -19.30
CA LYS A 753 -36.69 55.18 -19.27
C LYS A 753 -36.54 55.77 -17.86
N VAL A 754 -35.40 56.38 -17.58
CA VAL A 754 -35.08 57.12 -16.34
C VAL A 754 -35.51 58.60 -16.40
N SER A 755 -35.53 59.31 -15.27
CA SER A 755 -35.96 60.71 -15.16
C SER A 755 -34.87 61.77 -15.41
N PHE A 756 -33.69 61.36 -15.87
CA PHE A 756 -32.54 62.23 -16.20
C PHE A 756 -31.96 61.92 -17.59
N ASP A 757 -31.08 62.80 -18.08
CA ASP A 757 -30.37 62.66 -19.35
C ASP A 757 -29.29 61.56 -19.26
N LEU A 758 -29.66 60.33 -19.65
CA LEU A 758 -28.83 59.13 -19.54
C LEU A 758 -27.59 59.15 -20.47
N PRO A 759 -27.69 59.44 -21.78
CA PRO A 759 -26.51 59.48 -22.66
C PRO A 759 -25.47 60.52 -22.21
N LYS A 760 -25.91 61.73 -21.83
CA LYS A 760 -25.02 62.79 -21.33
C LYS A 760 -24.35 62.41 -20.00
N LYS A 761 -25.02 61.63 -19.15
CA LYS A 761 -24.44 61.11 -17.91
C LYS A 761 -23.41 60.00 -18.20
N LEU A 762 -23.70 59.10 -19.14
CA LEU A 762 -22.79 58.05 -19.58
C LEU A 762 -21.52 58.64 -20.20
N ASP A 763 -21.65 59.60 -21.13
CA ASP A 763 -20.50 60.24 -21.76
C ASP A 763 -19.63 61.04 -20.78
N ARG A 764 -20.23 61.63 -19.75
CA ARG A 764 -19.47 62.23 -18.65
C ARG A 764 -18.64 61.18 -17.90
N LEU A 765 -19.23 60.03 -17.55
CA LEU A 765 -18.52 58.99 -16.81
C LEU A 765 -17.45 58.29 -17.66
N LYS A 766 -17.71 58.02 -18.95
CA LYS A 766 -16.71 57.48 -19.89
C LYS A 766 -15.45 58.35 -19.96
N ARG A 767 -15.60 59.68 -19.99
CA ARG A 767 -14.45 60.63 -19.96
C ARG A 767 -13.69 60.62 -18.63
N GLN A 768 -14.32 60.19 -17.53
CA GLN A 768 -13.68 60.05 -16.21
C GLN A 768 -13.02 58.67 -16.01
N LEU A 769 -13.28 57.69 -16.89
CA LEU A 769 -12.64 56.37 -16.87
C LEU A 769 -12.34 55.89 -18.31
N PRO A 770 -11.28 56.40 -18.97
CA PRO A 770 -10.95 56.05 -20.35
C PRO A 770 -10.59 54.58 -20.59
N THR A 771 -10.32 53.81 -19.54
CA THR A 771 -10.03 52.37 -19.58
C THR A 771 -11.29 51.49 -19.56
N TRP A 772 -12.49 52.07 -19.60
CA TRP A 772 -13.74 51.33 -19.73
C TRP A 772 -14.10 51.06 -21.19
N ASN A 773 -14.59 49.86 -21.50
CA ASN A 773 -15.16 49.52 -22.79
C ASN A 773 -16.50 48.77 -22.64
N ALA A 774 -17.33 48.85 -23.68
CA ALA A 774 -18.70 48.34 -23.68
C ALA A 774 -18.80 46.81 -23.83
N GLN A 775 -17.78 46.16 -24.39
CA GLN A 775 -17.81 44.71 -24.61
C GLN A 775 -17.56 43.95 -23.31
N ASP A 776 -16.50 44.30 -22.58
CA ASP A 776 -16.19 43.67 -21.28
C ASP A 776 -17.32 43.92 -20.27
N ALA A 777 -17.96 45.09 -20.33
CA ALA A 777 -19.15 45.39 -19.53
C ALA A 777 -20.33 44.48 -19.90
N ALA A 778 -20.60 44.24 -21.19
CA ALA A 778 -21.64 43.30 -21.63
C ALA A 778 -21.31 41.85 -21.22
N GLU A 779 -20.06 41.42 -21.34
CA GLU A 779 -19.60 40.10 -20.90
C GLU A 779 -19.78 39.93 -19.37
N GLN A 780 -19.42 40.93 -18.56
CA GLN A 780 -19.65 40.95 -17.10
C GLN A 780 -21.14 40.94 -16.70
N LEU A 781 -22.02 41.52 -17.52
CA LEU A 781 -23.45 41.58 -17.25
C LEU A 781 -24.20 40.29 -17.64
N ASP A 782 -23.73 39.56 -18.66
CA ASP A 782 -24.44 38.40 -19.23
C ASP A 782 -23.80 37.04 -18.93
N ARG A 783 -22.56 36.99 -18.44
CA ARG A 783 -21.84 35.77 -18.02
C ARG A 783 -21.56 35.79 -16.50
N SER A 784 -21.45 34.61 -15.90
CA SER A 784 -21.10 34.50 -14.48
C SER A 784 -19.65 34.95 -14.22
N PRO A 785 -19.37 35.75 -13.17
CA PRO A 785 -18.00 36.13 -12.80
C PRO A 785 -17.18 34.96 -12.24
N SER A 786 -17.84 33.87 -11.83
CA SER A 786 -17.20 32.58 -11.52
C SER A 786 -17.63 31.55 -12.55
N ARG A 787 -16.68 31.05 -13.35
CA ARG A 787 -16.86 29.95 -14.30
C ARG A 787 -15.69 28.97 -14.17
N GLY A 788 -15.92 27.74 -14.62
CA GLY A 788 -14.90 26.72 -14.86
C GLY A 788 -15.46 25.73 -15.89
N GLY A 789 -14.61 24.90 -16.48
CA GLY A 789 -14.99 23.99 -17.55
C GLY A 789 -13.80 23.23 -18.11
N TRP A 790 -14.05 22.36 -19.08
CA TRP A 790 -12.99 21.78 -19.90
C TRP A 790 -12.64 22.73 -21.05
N VAL A 791 -11.35 22.81 -21.42
CA VAL A 791 -10.93 23.57 -22.60
C VAL A 791 -11.22 22.73 -23.85
N ALA A 792 -12.23 23.11 -24.61
CA ALA A 792 -12.52 22.44 -25.88
C ALA A 792 -11.59 22.95 -26.99
N THR A 793 -11.04 22.03 -27.78
CA THR A 793 -10.25 22.38 -28.98
C THR A 793 -11.19 22.66 -30.15
N ASP A 794 -11.32 23.91 -30.57
CA ASP A 794 -12.04 24.23 -31.81
C ASP A 794 -11.14 23.97 -33.03
N LYS A 795 -11.52 22.96 -33.83
CA LYS A 795 -10.85 22.59 -35.09
C LYS A 795 -11.46 23.26 -36.33
N SER A 796 -12.35 24.24 -36.15
CA SER A 796 -12.95 25.01 -37.24
C SER A 796 -11.87 25.71 -38.06
N HIS A 797 -11.71 25.27 -39.30
CA HIS A 797 -10.64 25.70 -40.20
C HIS A 797 -11.19 26.39 -41.46
N ALA A 798 -12.46 26.79 -41.45
CA ALA A 798 -13.11 27.48 -42.58
C ALA A 798 -12.32 28.73 -43.00
N LEU A 799 -11.77 29.46 -42.02
CA LEU A 799 -10.90 30.63 -42.23
C LEU A 799 -9.58 30.32 -42.95
N LEU A 800 -9.14 29.05 -43.05
CA LEU A 800 -7.90 28.64 -43.75
C LEU A 800 -8.16 28.00 -45.13
N LEU A 801 -9.43 27.84 -45.54
CA LEU A 801 -9.76 27.13 -46.79
C LEU A 801 -9.32 27.90 -48.04
N ASP A 802 -9.46 29.23 -48.01
CA ASP A 802 -9.21 30.11 -49.15
C ASP A 802 -7.95 30.99 -48.96
N VAL A 803 -7.36 31.04 -47.75
CA VAL A 803 -6.14 31.80 -47.46
C VAL A 803 -4.96 31.29 -48.29
N PRO A 804 -4.21 32.16 -49.01
CA PRO A 804 -3.01 31.79 -49.76
C PRO A 804 -1.96 31.09 -48.90
N LEU A 805 -1.25 30.12 -49.48
CA LEU A 805 -0.29 29.27 -48.75
C LEU A 805 0.77 30.09 -47.99
N ASP A 806 1.27 31.19 -48.59
CA ASP A 806 2.22 32.11 -47.98
C ASP A 806 1.82 32.67 -46.61
N ASN A 807 0.51 32.86 -46.39
CA ASN A 807 -0.07 33.45 -45.19
C ASN A 807 -0.72 32.39 -44.27
N LEU A 808 -0.86 31.14 -44.72
CA LEU A 808 -1.74 30.16 -44.09
C LEU A 808 -1.32 29.84 -42.65
N LEU A 809 -0.01 29.76 -42.36
CA LEU A 809 0.49 29.52 -41.00
C LEU A 809 0.38 30.76 -40.10
N LEU A 810 0.58 31.97 -40.66
CA LEU A 810 0.40 33.24 -39.95
C LEU A 810 -1.06 33.45 -39.54
N GLU A 811 -2.01 33.24 -40.45
CA GLU A 811 -3.45 33.28 -40.15
C GLU A 811 -3.85 32.15 -39.18
N ALA A 812 -3.26 30.97 -39.32
CA ALA A 812 -3.50 29.86 -38.39
C ALA A 812 -2.96 30.11 -36.99
N GLU A 813 -1.87 30.86 -36.82
CA GLU A 813 -1.33 31.26 -35.52
C GLU A 813 -2.06 32.45 -34.93
N ALA A 814 -2.37 33.48 -35.72
CA ALA A 814 -3.19 34.62 -35.30
C ALA A 814 -4.61 34.20 -34.87
N ALA A 815 -5.14 33.13 -35.48
CA ALA A 815 -6.39 32.49 -35.08
C ALA A 815 -6.22 31.35 -34.05
N ARG A 816 -5.00 31.06 -33.55
CA ARG A 816 -4.74 30.00 -32.56
C ARG A 816 -4.58 30.58 -31.16
N GLY A 817 -5.11 29.84 -30.18
CA GLY A 817 -4.91 30.11 -28.76
C GLY A 817 -6.23 30.16 -28.01
N ARG A 818 -6.22 30.75 -26.82
CA ARG A 818 -7.45 30.97 -26.05
C ARG A 818 -7.89 32.41 -26.26
N GLY A 819 -9.11 32.58 -26.74
CA GLY A 819 -9.72 33.90 -26.86
C GLY A 819 -10.12 34.45 -25.49
N ARG A 820 -11.01 35.45 -25.48
CA ARG A 820 -11.62 35.96 -24.24
C ARG A 820 -12.39 34.87 -23.46
N ASP A 821 -12.84 33.82 -24.15
CA ASP A 821 -13.35 32.62 -23.50
C ASP A 821 -12.23 31.61 -23.23
N PHE A 822 -11.81 31.50 -21.98
CA PHE A 822 -10.74 30.60 -21.55
C PHE A 822 -11.10 29.10 -21.65
N LEU A 823 -12.36 28.75 -21.96
CA LEU A 823 -12.86 27.38 -22.10
C LEU A 823 -12.88 26.86 -23.55
N THR A 824 -12.38 27.65 -24.49
CA THR A 824 -12.18 27.22 -25.88
C THR A 824 -10.77 27.62 -26.34
N GLU A 825 -10.03 26.66 -26.88
CA GLU A 825 -8.73 26.88 -27.52
C GLU A 825 -8.87 26.61 -29.03
N THR A 826 -8.76 27.65 -29.85
CA THR A 826 -8.82 27.51 -31.30
C THR A 826 -7.52 26.91 -31.82
N ARG A 827 -7.63 25.85 -32.63
CA ARG A 827 -6.51 25.22 -33.35
C ARG A 827 -6.94 24.87 -34.79
N PRO A 828 -7.16 25.89 -35.65
CA PRO A 828 -7.68 25.69 -37.00
C PRO A 828 -6.74 24.83 -37.87
N PHE A 829 -5.42 24.94 -37.69
CA PHE A 829 -4.46 24.15 -38.47
C PHE A 829 -4.64 22.63 -38.31
N ARG A 830 -4.95 22.15 -37.09
CA ARG A 830 -5.14 20.72 -36.82
C ARG A 830 -6.35 20.14 -37.56
N GLY A 831 -7.44 20.92 -37.67
CA GLY A 831 -8.58 20.56 -38.51
C GLY A 831 -8.25 20.56 -40.02
N LEU A 832 -7.35 21.44 -40.47
CA LEU A 832 -6.87 21.45 -41.84
C LEU A 832 -5.93 20.26 -42.16
N VAL A 833 -5.06 19.87 -41.22
CA VAL A 833 -4.23 18.65 -41.31
C VAL A 833 -5.09 17.40 -41.49
N GLU A 834 -6.13 17.27 -40.66
CA GLU A 834 -7.03 16.10 -40.68
C GLU A 834 -7.86 15.99 -41.98
N THR A 835 -8.19 17.12 -42.62
CA THR A 835 -9.13 17.16 -43.78
C THR A 835 -8.48 17.47 -45.13
N ARG A 836 -7.38 18.22 -45.17
CA ARG A 836 -6.66 18.65 -46.37
C ARG A 836 -5.13 18.59 -46.16
N PRO A 837 -4.55 17.44 -45.80
CA PRO A 837 -3.14 17.32 -45.42
C PRO A 837 -2.15 17.80 -46.50
N VAL A 838 -2.51 17.66 -47.79
CA VAL A 838 -1.69 18.17 -48.91
C VAL A 838 -1.58 19.71 -48.88
N ARG A 839 -2.63 20.43 -48.48
CA ARG A 839 -2.59 21.91 -48.34
C ARG A 839 -1.78 22.32 -47.12
N ALA A 840 -1.96 21.63 -46.00
CA ALA A 840 -1.19 21.85 -44.78
C ALA A 840 0.31 21.64 -45.01
N LEU A 841 0.70 20.53 -45.66
CA LEU A 841 2.09 20.24 -46.01
C LEU A 841 2.66 21.23 -47.04
N ALA A 842 1.86 21.72 -47.99
CA ALA A 842 2.30 22.73 -48.96
C ALA A 842 2.63 24.08 -48.29
N ALA A 843 1.81 24.52 -47.31
CA ALA A 843 2.09 25.73 -46.54
C ALA A 843 3.32 25.56 -45.63
N LEU A 844 3.42 24.43 -44.92
CA LEU A 844 4.59 24.08 -44.10
C LEU A 844 5.89 24.03 -44.91
N ARG A 845 5.83 23.45 -46.12
CA ARG A 845 6.96 23.49 -47.06
C ARG A 845 7.30 24.93 -47.44
N GLN A 846 6.35 25.73 -47.91
CA GLN A 846 6.62 27.09 -48.39
C GLN A 846 7.21 27.99 -47.29
N ALA A 847 6.82 27.77 -46.04
CA ALA A 847 7.41 28.46 -44.90
C ALA A 847 8.83 27.98 -44.58
N ALA A 848 9.09 26.67 -44.63
CA ALA A 848 10.44 26.11 -44.48
C ALA A 848 11.39 26.54 -45.62
N ASP A 849 10.89 26.62 -46.86
CA ASP A 849 11.59 27.16 -48.03
C ASP A 849 11.95 28.66 -47.85
N ARG A 850 11.30 29.38 -46.91
CA ARG A 850 11.61 30.75 -46.47
C ARG A 850 12.43 30.83 -45.16
N GLY A 851 12.77 29.69 -44.56
CA GLY A 851 13.53 29.60 -43.29
C GLY A 851 12.68 29.71 -42.01
N GLU A 852 11.35 29.65 -42.11
CA GLU A 852 10.44 29.77 -40.96
C GLU A 852 10.18 28.40 -40.32
N THR A 853 10.33 28.27 -38.99
CA THR A 853 10.38 26.96 -38.33
C THR A 853 9.02 26.31 -38.04
N TRP A 854 8.04 27.10 -37.57
CA TRP A 854 6.65 26.66 -37.36
C TRP A 854 6.48 25.33 -36.58
N ASN A 855 7.34 25.09 -35.59
CA ASN A 855 7.47 23.77 -34.93
C ASN A 855 6.14 23.18 -34.42
N TRP A 856 5.24 23.99 -33.87
CA TRP A 856 3.94 23.52 -33.40
C TRP A 856 3.05 22.93 -34.51
N ALA A 857 3.18 23.42 -35.74
CA ALA A 857 2.39 23.01 -36.89
C ALA A 857 2.95 21.74 -37.55
N TRP A 858 4.28 21.55 -37.55
CA TRP A 858 4.90 20.25 -37.85
C TRP A 858 4.49 19.18 -36.83
N ASN A 859 4.47 19.52 -35.54
CA ASN A 859 4.04 18.59 -34.48
C ASN A 859 2.57 18.17 -34.63
N ASP A 860 1.64 19.12 -34.88
CA ASP A 860 0.22 18.82 -35.17
C ASP A 860 0.03 18.04 -36.50
N LEU A 861 0.97 18.13 -37.46
CA LEU A 861 0.97 17.30 -38.68
C LEU A 861 1.38 15.85 -38.39
N PHE A 862 2.53 15.63 -37.75
CA PHE A 862 3.09 14.30 -37.53
C PHE A 862 2.26 13.44 -36.58
N TRP A 863 1.73 14.02 -35.50
CA TRP A 863 0.87 13.31 -34.51
C TRP A 863 -0.60 13.15 -34.93
N SER A 864 -1.00 13.55 -36.14
CA SER A 864 -2.38 13.39 -36.57
C SER A 864 -2.72 11.90 -36.80
N GLU A 865 -3.66 11.35 -36.02
CA GLU A 865 -4.14 9.96 -36.19
C GLU A 865 -4.58 9.65 -37.63
N ALA A 866 -5.04 10.67 -38.36
CA ALA A 866 -5.38 10.58 -39.78
C ALA A 866 -4.21 10.17 -40.69
N ARG A 867 -2.94 10.31 -40.27
CA ARG A 867 -1.75 9.90 -41.04
C ARG A 867 -1.74 8.40 -41.36
N GLY A 868 -2.30 7.55 -40.50
CA GLY A 868 -2.41 6.11 -40.73
C GLY A 868 -3.19 5.76 -42.01
N SER A 869 -4.12 6.63 -42.42
CA SER A 869 -4.92 6.48 -43.65
C SER A 869 -4.25 7.02 -44.93
N ASP A 870 -3.04 7.59 -44.85
CA ASP A 870 -2.36 8.21 -45.99
C ASP A 870 -1.97 7.20 -47.07
N LYS A 871 -2.25 7.56 -48.34
CA LYS A 871 -1.84 6.83 -49.54
C LYS A 871 -0.31 6.80 -49.68
N ARG A 872 0.26 5.69 -50.18
CA ARG A 872 1.73 5.51 -50.40
C ARG A 872 2.46 6.78 -50.88
N ARG A 873 2.03 7.34 -52.01
CA ARG A 873 2.61 8.57 -52.60
C ARG A 873 2.69 9.77 -51.65
N PHE A 874 1.76 9.90 -50.70
CA PHE A 874 1.82 10.97 -49.69
C PHE A 874 2.82 10.65 -48.58
N ARG A 875 2.99 9.38 -48.20
CA ARG A 875 4.05 8.95 -47.27
C ARG A 875 5.43 9.25 -47.86
N CYS A 876 5.69 8.88 -49.11
CA CYS A 876 6.95 9.19 -49.79
C CYS A 876 7.16 10.72 -49.95
N LEU A 877 6.10 11.48 -50.22
CA LEU A 877 6.18 12.95 -50.23
C LEU A 877 6.55 13.52 -48.86
N LEU A 878 5.97 13.01 -47.77
CA LEU A 878 6.22 13.49 -46.41
C LEU A 878 7.61 13.08 -45.90
N ALA A 879 8.07 11.86 -46.19
CA ALA A 879 9.46 11.47 -45.95
C ALA A 879 10.45 12.36 -46.72
N ARG A 880 10.18 12.65 -48.00
CA ARG A 880 11.01 13.59 -48.78
C ARG A 880 10.95 15.02 -48.26
N ARG A 881 9.89 15.43 -47.55
CA ARG A 881 9.90 16.69 -46.79
C ARG A 881 10.78 16.57 -45.54
N ILE A 882 10.70 15.47 -44.77
CA ILE A 882 11.57 15.26 -43.59
C ILE A 882 13.05 15.26 -43.97
N ALA A 883 13.44 14.55 -45.03
CA ALA A 883 14.81 14.53 -45.55
C ALA A 883 15.31 15.89 -46.09
N GLU A 884 14.40 16.86 -46.30
CA GLU A 884 14.70 18.23 -46.72
C GLU A 884 14.45 19.25 -45.58
N LEU A 885 14.17 18.82 -44.33
CA LEU A 885 13.91 19.74 -43.22
C LEU A 885 15.20 20.39 -42.68
N PRO A 886 15.18 21.70 -42.38
CA PRO A 886 16.20 22.34 -41.55
C PRO A 886 16.28 21.69 -40.16
N ASP A 887 17.50 21.44 -39.67
CA ASP A 887 17.77 20.80 -38.38
C ASP A 887 17.12 21.51 -37.18
N ALA A 888 16.99 22.85 -37.22
CA ALA A 888 16.27 23.63 -36.21
C ALA A 888 14.76 23.31 -36.12
N ILE A 889 14.16 22.79 -37.20
CA ILE A 889 12.79 22.26 -37.20
C ILE A 889 12.81 20.81 -36.73
N LEU A 890 13.71 19.99 -37.29
CA LEU A 890 13.71 18.54 -37.04
C LEU A 890 14.04 18.19 -35.59
N SER A 891 15.04 18.85 -34.99
CA SER A 891 15.41 18.71 -33.57
C SER A 891 14.23 18.94 -32.62
N THR A 892 13.46 20.01 -32.82
CA THR A 892 12.29 20.33 -31.98
C THR A 892 11.10 19.38 -32.21
N ASN A 893 11.07 18.66 -33.33
CA ASN A 893 9.99 17.75 -33.71
C ASN A 893 10.43 16.27 -33.72
N LEU A 894 11.62 15.96 -33.21
CA LEU A 894 12.34 14.70 -33.44
C LEU A 894 11.53 13.47 -33.02
N GLN A 895 10.87 13.54 -31.86
CA GLN A 895 9.96 12.53 -31.33
C GLN A 895 8.81 12.20 -32.31
N ALA A 896 8.18 13.25 -32.85
CA ALA A 896 7.03 13.14 -33.74
C ALA A 896 7.46 12.67 -35.14
N ALA A 897 8.57 13.17 -35.65
CA ALA A 897 9.13 12.78 -36.94
C ALA A 897 9.61 11.31 -36.92
N ALA A 898 10.33 10.88 -35.88
CA ALA A 898 10.77 9.50 -35.71
C ALA A 898 9.59 8.53 -35.55
N GLN A 899 8.61 8.86 -34.68
CA GLN A 899 7.40 8.04 -34.51
C GLN A 899 6.58 7.93 -35.80
N TRP A 900 6.44 9.04 -36.54
CA TRP A 900 5.76 9.02 -37.83
C TRP A 900 6.54 8.16 -38.83
N PHE A 901 7.86 8.31 -38.92
CA PHE A 901 8.69 7.56 -39.85
C PHE A 901 8.61 6.06 -39.59
N THR A 902 8.90 5.59 -38.37
CA THR A 902 8.85 4.15 -38.02
C THR A 902 7.48 3.53 -38.27
N SER A 903 6.40 4.25 -37.95
CA SER A 903 5.02 3.78 -38.16
C SER A 903 4.57 3.73 -39.63
N HIS A 904 5.28 4.36 -40.56
CA HIS A 904 4.83 4.55 -41.95
C HIS A 904 5.90 4.27 -43.03
N SER A 905 7.10 3.82 -42.66
CA SER A 905 8.28 3.77 -43.54
C SER A 905 8.30 2.62 -44.54
N ARG A 906 7.68 1.46 -44.28
CA ARG A 906 7.74 0.31 -45.20
C ARG A 906 7.39 0.64 -46.67
N PRO A 907 6.29 1.36 -46.99
CA PRO A 907 6.01 1.75 -48.38
C PRO A 907 7.02 2.76 -48.96
N ILE A 908 7.78 3.48 -48.13
CA ILE A 908 8.84 4.38 -48.57
C ILE A 908 10.10 3.56 -48.90
N TRP A 909 10.44 2.56 -48.09
CA TRP A 909 11.49 1.58 -48.39
C TRP A 909 11.18 0.80 -49.68
N GLU A 910 9.92 0.38 -49.88
CA GLU A 910 9.46 -0.33 -51.08
C GLU A 910 9.41 0.56 -52.34
N ASP A 911 8.95 1.83 -52.22
CA ASP A 911 8.77 2.72 -53.37
C ASP A 911 10.03 3.60 -53.69
N ASP A 912 10.93 3.86 -52.73
CA ASP A 912 12.09 4.79 -52.83
C ASP A 912 13.16 4.56 -51.71
N ARG A 913 14.03 3.55 -51.89
CA ARG A 913 15.02 3.12 -50.86
C ARG A 913 16.12 4.16 -50.57
N ASP A 914 16.52 4.98 -51.54
CA ASP A 914 17.51 6.05 -51.32
C ASP A 914 16.93 7.14 -50.40
N LEU A 915 15.68 7.55 -50.64
CA LEU A 915 14.96 8.48 -49.77
C LEU A 915 14.79 7.91 -48.35
N TYR A 916 14.46 6.62 -48.24
CA TYR A 916 14.35 5.95 -46.95
C TYR A 916 15.66 6.07 -46.14
N LEU A 917 16.81 5.73 -46.75
CA LEU A 917 18.12 5.81 -46.12
C LEU A 917 18.55 7.24 -45.80
N ALA A 918 18.23 8.21 -46.66
CA ALA A 918 18.48 9.63 -46.40
C ALA A 918 17.66 10.15 -45.20
N THR A 919 16.39 9.76 -45.11
CA THR A 919 15.50 10.14 -44.00
C THR A 919 15.96 9.51 -42.68
N TRP A 920 16.33 8.22 -42.69
CA TRP A 920 16.88 7.53 -41.51
C TRP A 920 18.18 8.19 -41.03
N ASN A 921 19.12 8.49 -41.94
CA ASN A 921 20.39 9.09 -41.56
C ASN A 921 20.23 10.47 -40.92
N LEU A 922 19.41 11.33 -41.53
CA LEU A 922 19.15 12.68 -41.01
C LEU A 922 18.55 12.65 -39.60
N LEU A 923 17.61 11.74 -39.33
CA LEU A 923 17.05 11.57 -37.98
C LEU A 923 18.15 11.21 -36.96
N VAL A 924 19.09 10.33 -37.31
CA VAL A 924 20.19 9.95 -36.41
C VAL A 924 21.25 11.04 -36.26
N ASP A 925 21.54 11.81 -37.32
CA ASP A 925 22.44 12.98 -37.22
C ASP A 925 21.83 14.08 -36.33
N THR A 926 20.52 14.33 -36.42
CA THR A 926 19.82 15.22 -35.48
C THR A 926 19.79 14.66 -34.05
N ILE A 927 19.69 13.34 -33.82
CA ILE A 927 19.85 12.75 -32.47
C ILE A 927 21.29 12.98 -31.95
N TYR A 928 22.30 12.80 -32.80
CA TYR A 928 23.71 13.00 -32.43
C TYR A 928 24.02 14.47 -32.07
N HIS A 929 23.41 15.42 -32.79
CA HIS A 929 23.58 16.85 -32.51
C HIS A 929 22.70 17.37 -31.35
N HIS A 930 21.52 16.77 -31.11
CA HIS A 930 20.54 17.22 -30.10
C HIS A 930 20.07 16.07 -29.20
N PRO A 931 20.95 15.47 -28.39
CA PRO A 931 20.64 14.23 -27.67
C PRO A 931 19.50 14.35 -26.66
N THR A 932 19.32 15.52 -26.03
CA THR A 932 18.22 15.80 -25.10
C THR A 932 16.84 15.93 -25.77
N ALA A 933 16.78 16.01 -27.11
CA ALA A 933 15.52 15.87 -27.85
C ALA A 933 15.12 14.39 -28.04
N ALA A 934 16.01 13.44 -27.72
CA ALA A 934 15.86 12.01 -27.94
C ALA A 934 15.69 11.16 -26.66
N SER A 935 15.52 11.80 -25.50
CA SER A 935 15.04 11.15 -24.27
C SER A 935 13.69 10.44 -24.48
N SER A 936 13.32 9.46 -23.64
CA SER A 936 12.06 8.74 -23.83
C SER A 936 10.82 9.62 -23.57
N ALA A 937 9.74 9.37 -24.30
CA ALA A 937 8.45 10.04 -24.08
C ALA A 937 7.71 9.55 -22.80
N VAL A 938 8.24 8.54 -22.11
CA VAL A 938 7.70 7.95 -20.88
C VAL A 938 8.63 8.28 -19.71
N LEU A 939 8.08 8.86 -18.64
CA LEU A 939 8.80 9.13 -17.39
C LEU A 939 8.41 8.12 -16.32
N THR A 940 9.21 7.07 -16.16
CA THR A 940 8.96 5.97 -15.22
C THR A 940 9.26 6.39 -13.77
N ARG A 941 8.24 6.46 -12.90
CA ARG A 941 8.43 6.65 -11.44
C ARG A 941 8.76 5.31 -10.78
N GLY A 942 10.03 4.90 -10.75
CA GLY A 942 10.45 3.67 -10.05
C GLY A 942 11.82 3.16 -10.45
N GLN A 943 11.96 1.84 -10.55
CA GLN A 943 13.07 1.22 -11.29
C GLN A 943 12.91 1.54 -12.78
N GLN A 944 14.03 1.77 -13.47
CA GLN A 944 14.05 2.14 -14.88
C GLN A 944 13.72 0.94 -15.77
N ASP A 945 12.71 1.06 -16.63
CA ASP A 945 12.35 0.02 -17.60
C ASP A 945 13.02 0.34 -18.94
N TRP A 946 14.27 -0.08 -19.06
CA TRP A 946 15.10 0.15 -20.24
C TRP A 946 14.45 -0.31 -21.56
N ILE A 947 13.61 -1.35 -21.53
CA ILE A 947 12.94 -1.86 -22.74
C ILE A 947 11.75 -0.98 -23.10
N THR A 948 10.86 -0.70 -22.14
CA THR A 948 9.69 0.17 -22.37
C THR A 948 10.09 1.61 -22.71
N GLU A 949 11.18 2.12 -22.13
CA GLU A 949 11.69 3.45 -22.46
C GLU A 949 12.39 3.47 -23.83
N ALA A 950 13.14 2.43 -24.20
CA ALA A 950 13.80 2.33 -25.51
C ALA A 950 12.81 2.33 -26.67
N ILE A 951 11.78 1.47 -26.64
CA ILE A 951 10.72 1.43 -27.67
C ILE A 951 9.88 2.73 -27.73
N ASN A 952 10.05 3.63 -26.74
CA ASN A 952 9.44 4.95 -26.68
C ASN A 952 10.37 6.14 -26.93
N SER A 953 11.64 5.88 -27.27
CA SER A 953 12.63 6.88 -27.66
C SER A 953 12.88 6.90 -29.19
N PRO A 954 13.38 8.00 -29.78
CA PRO A 954 13.74 8.04 -31.20
C PRO A 954 14.87 7.07 -31.56
N SER A 955 15.91 6.94 -30.73
CA SER A 955 17.05 6.05 -31.03
C SER A 955 16.68 4.57 -30.95
N GLY A 956 15.94 4.15 -29.91
CA GLY A 956 15.47 2.76 -29.78
C GLY A 956 14.49 2.38 -30.90
N ARG A 957 13.57 3.28 -31.29
CA ARG A 957 12.69 3.05 -32.45
C ARG A 957 13.44 2.96 -33.78
N LEU A 958 14.51 3.74 -33.97
CA LEU A 958 15.37 3.66 -35.15
C LEU A 958 16.30 2.44 -35.13
N ALA A 959 16.58 1.86 -33.96
CA ALA A 959 17.27 0.58 -33.81
C ALA A 959 16.35 -0.60 -34.17
N ASP A 960 15.12 -0.66 -33.63
CA ASP A 960 14.14 -1.69 -33.99
C ASP A 960 13.82 -1.65 -35.50
N LEU A 961 13.72 -0.45 -36.08
CA LEU A 961 13.50 -0.25 -37.51
C LEU A 961 14.61 -0.84 -38.40
N ILE A 962 15.87 -0.92 -37.94
CA ILE A 962 16.94 -1.62 -38.69
C ILE A 962 16.64 -3.12 -38.81
N PHE A 963 16.00 -3.73 -37.80
CA PHE A 963 15.60 -5.13 -37.85
C PHE A 963 14.32 -5.35 -38.68
N ASP A 964 13.36 -4.41 -38.65
CA ASP A 964 12.18 -4.45 -39.54
C ASP A 964 12.57 -4.49 -41.03
N GLU A 965 13.63 -3.77 -41.44
CA GLU A 965 14.14 -3.77 -42.81
C GLU A 965 14.57 -5.16 -43.31
N LEU A 966 15.08 -6.02 -42.42
CA LEU A 966 15.45 -7.40 -42.78
C LEU A 966 14.20 -8.18 -43.24
N GLY A 967 13.06 -7.94 -42.60
CA GLY A 967 11.76 -8.51 -42.98
C GLY A 967 11.13 -7.89 -44.25
N TRP A 968 11.76 -6.89 -44.85
CA TRP A 968 11.37 -6.28 -46.14
C TRP A 968 12.34 -6.62 -47.27
N SER A 969 13.59 -6.94 -46.93
CA SER A 969 14.69 -7.31 -47.84
C SER A 969 14.47 -8.64 -48.57
N ASP A 970 14.98 -8.75 -49.80
CA ASP A 970 15.11 -10.03 -50.52
C ASP A 970 16.13 -10.97 -49.86
N ASP A 971 17.07 -10.41 -49.08
CA ASP A 971 17.97 -11.15 -48.18
C ASP A 971 17.71 -10.71 -46.73
N PRO A 972 17.01 -11.54 -45.92
CA PRO A 972 16.70 -11.25 -44.52
C PRO A 972 17.81 -11.66 -43.53
N GLN A 973 18.99 -12.10 -43.99
CA GLN A 973 20.12 -12.53 -43.15
C GLN A 973 21.41 -11.72 -43.36
N ALA A 974 21.49 -10.89 -44.40
CA ALA A 974 22.66 -10.05 -44.67
C ALA A 974 22.90 -8.95 -43.62
N ILE A 975 23.89 -9.16 -42.73
CA ILE A 975 24.60 -8.06 -42.04
C ILE A 975 25.58 -7.43 -43.03
N ASP A 976 25.05 -6.58 -43.91
CA ASP A 976 25.83 -5.79 -44.87
C ASP A 976 26.54 -4.60 -44.18
N VAL A 977 27.29 -3.82 -44.97
CA VAL A 977 27.99 -2.62 -44.47
C VAL A 977 26.99 -1.55 -44.03
N VAL A 978 25.83 -1.44 -44.69
CA VAL A 978 24.80 -0.43 -44.41
C VAL A 978 24.07 -0.75 -43.10
N PHE A 979 23.91 -2.02 -42.73
CA PHE A 979 23.47 -2.43 -41.39
C PHE A 979 24.51 -2.01 -40.34
N LYS A 980 25.78 -2.42 -40.52
CA LYS A 980 26.83 -2.22 -39.51
C LYS A 980 27.16 -0.76 -39.27
N ASP A 981 27.29 0.06 -40.30
CA ASP A 981 27.54 1.49 -40.15
C ASP A 981 26.42 2.18 -39.36
N ARG A 982 25.15 1.82 -39.63
CA ARG A 982 23.97 2.38 -38.95
C ARG A 982 23.83 1.92 -37.51
N ALA A 983 23.99 0.63 -37.23
CA ALA A 983 24.00 0.10 -35.87
C ALA A 983 25.14 0.71 -35.04
N THR A 984 26.34 0.82 -35.63
CA THR A 984 27.51 1.46 -35.01
C THR A 984 27.27 2.95 -34.76
N LYS A 985 26.58 3.67 -35.66
CA LYS A 985 26.21 5.08 -35.49
C LYS A 985 25.30 5.29 -34.28
N LEU A 986 24.32 4.42 -34.07
CA LEU A 986 23.44 4.44 -32.89
C LEU A 986 24.18 4.10 -31.59
N LEU A 987 25.08 3.10 -31.61
CA LEU A 987 25.89 2.71 -30.45
C LEU A 987 27.01 3.70 -30.09
N ARG A 988 27.23 4.75 -30.91
CA ARG A 988 28.16 5.87 -30.67
C ARG A 988 27.46 7.19 -30.30
N LEU A 989 26.15 7.15 -30.03
CA LEU A 989 25.42 8.31 -29.49
C LEU A 989 25.86 8.62 -28.03
N SER A 990 25.40 9.76 -27.51
CA SER A 990 25.51 10.11 -26.08
C SER A 990 24.80 9.09 -25.18
N PRO A 991 25.18 8.97 -23.88
CA PRO A 991 24.78 7.88 -22.99
C PRO A 991 23.29 7.50 -22.98
N GLU A 992 22.35 8.43 -22.81
CA GLU A 992 20.91 8.10 -22.75
C GLU A 992 20.37 7.53 -24.09
N PRO A 993 20.45 8.23 -25.24
CA PRO A 993 20.12 7.64 -26.55
C PRO A 993 20.90 6.36 -26.90
N ARG A 994 22.13 6.21 -26.40
CA ARG A 994 22.98 5.02 -26.56
C ARG A 994 22.47 3.84 -25.73
N ALA A 995 22.04 4.06 -24.48
CA ALA A 995 21.45 3.03 -23.62
C ALA A 995 20.18 2.44 -24.25
N TYR A 996 19.29 3.29 -24.76
CA TYR A 996 18.10 2.85 -25.50
C TYR A 996 18.44 2.05 -26.76
N SER A 997 19.49 2.44 -27.49
CA SER A 997 19.97 1.67 -28.65
C SER A 997 20.56 0.33 -28.23
N ALA A 998 21.40 0.30 -27.20
CA ALA A 998 22.10 -0.88 -26.70
C ALA A 998 21.13 -1.94 -26.16
N ALA A 999 20.05 -1.53 -25.47
CA ALA A 999 19.00 -2.45 -25.04
C ALA A 999 18.34 -3.20 -26.21
N ILE A 1000 18.07 -2.50 -27.32
CA ILE A 1000 17.46 -3.09 -28.52
C ILE A 1000 18.44 -4.02 -29.25
N PHE A 1001 19.71 -3.61 -29.45
CA PHE A 1001 20.71 -4.47 -30.10
C PHE A 1001 21.07 -5.69 -29.24
N ALA A 1002 21.21 -5.54 -27.92
CA ALA A 1002 21.52 -6.65 -27.03
C ALA A 1002 20.40 -7.70 -26.96
N ARG A 1003 19.12 -7.31 -27.11
CA ARG A 1003 17.99 -8.22 -27.28
C ARG A 1003 18.14 -9.14 -28.51
N GLN A 1004 18.91 -8.72 -29.52
CA GLN A 1004 19.20 -9.47 -30.74
C GLN A 1004 20.62 -10.08 -30.77
N CYS A 1005 21.32 -10.13 -29.62
CA CYS A 1005 22.74 -10.52 -29.54
C CYS A 1005 23.04 -11.89 -30.18
N ASN A 1006 22.17 -12.90 -30.00
CA ASN A 1006 22.29 -14.19 -30.67
C ASN A 1006 22.38 -14.09 -32.21
N TRP A 1007 21.48 -13.33 -32.82
CA TRP A 1007 21.44 -13.19 -34.28
C TRP A 1007 22.66 -12.41 -34.77
N LEU A 1008 23.00 -11.32 -34.08
CA LEU A 1008 24.19 -10.51 -34.36
C LEU A 1008 25.47 -11.36 -34.29
N PHE A 1009 25.70 -12.09 -33.20
CA PHE A 1009 26.90 -12.91 -32.99
C PHE A 1009 27.06 -14.02 -34.06
N MET A 1010 25.95 -14.59 -34.53
CA MET A 1010 25.97 -15.65 -35.57
C MET A 1010 26.30 -15.14 -36.98
N HIS A 1011 26.05 -13.86 -37.28
CA HIS A 1011 26.26 -13.29 -38.62
C HIS A 1011 27.46 -12.33 -38.69
N ASP A 1012 27.81 -11.65 -37.58
CA ASP A 1012 29.05 -10.90 -37.42
C ASP A 1012 29.53 -10.94 -35.95
N ARG A 1013 30.37 -11.94 -35.65
CA ARG A 1013 30.98 -12.16 -34.34
C ARG A 1013 31.82 -10.96 -33.90
N ASP A 1014 32.80 -10.58 -34.73
CA ASP A 1014 33.80 -9.55 -34.41
C ASP A 1014 33.13 -8.21 -34.08
N TRP A 1015 32.09 -7.83 -34.83
CA TRP A 1015 31.29 -6.65 -34.53
C TRP A 1015 30.54 -6.77 -33.20
N THR A 1016 29.95 -7.94 -32.92
CA THR A 1016 29.13 -8.17 -31.71
C THR A 1016 29.97 -8.21 -30.44
N GLU A 1017 31.13 -8.86 -30.45
CA GLU A 1017 32.09 -8.83 -29.33
C GLU A 1017 32.54 -7.38 -29.07
N ALA A 1018 32.91 -6.64 -30.12
CA ALA A 1018 33.45 -5.28 -30.01
C ALA A 1018 32.42 -4.19 -29.64
N HIS A 1019 31.12 -4.39 -29.89
CA HIS A 1019 30.09 -3.33 -29.70
C HIS A 1019 28.94 -3.70 -28.77
N ILE A 1020 28.69 -4.99 -28.48
CA ILE A 1020 27.58 -5.44 -27.61
C ILE A 1020 28.13 -6.04 -26.32
N LEU A 1021 29.01 -7.05 -26.40
CA LEU A 1021 29.58 -7.68 -25.21
C LEU A 1021 30.47 -6.69 -24.43
N ALA A 1022 31.25 -5.89 -25.15
CA ALA A 1022 32.03 -4.79 -24.58
C ALA A 1022 31.21 -3.71 -23.83
N ILE A 1023 29.88 -3.65 -23.98
CA ILE A 1023 28.99 -2.78 -23.19
C ILE A 1023 28.44 -3.53 -21.96
N ILE A 1024 28.15 -4.82 -22.11
CA ILE A 1024 27.62 -5.69 -21.05
C ILE A 1024 28.69 -6.01 -19.99
N GLU A 1025 29.96 -6.13 -20.39
CA GLU A 1025 31.07 -6.58 -19.54
C GLU A 1025 31.91 -5.45 -18.94
N ASN A 1026 31.75 -4.20 -19.40
CA ASN A 1026 32.63 -3.09 -19.02
C ASN A 1026 32.12 -2.32 -17.77
N GLU A 1027 32.80 -2.50 -16.64
CA GLU A 1027 32.52 -1.76 -15.39
C GLU A 1027 32.85 -0.26 -15.47
N ASP A 1028 33.67 0.18 -16.44
CA ASP A 1028 34.04 1.59 -16.66
C ASP A 1028 33.11 2.34 -17.65
N ASP A 1029 32.16 1.66 -18.32
CA ASP A 1029 31.14 2.34 -19.13
C ASP A 1029 30.07 2.99 -18.24
N GLU A 1030 29.28 3.93 -18.77
CA GLU A 1030 28.24 4.55 -17.96
C GLU A 1030 27.19 3.49 -17.59
N LYS A 1031 26.99 3.29 -16.27
CA LYS A 1031 26.19 2.18 -15.72
C LYS A 1031 24.77 2.06 -16.27
N SER A 1032 24.19 3.19 -16.70
CA SER A 1032 22.95 3.30 -17.45
C SER A 1032 22.96 2.45 -18.73
N VAL A 1033 24.01 2.58 -19.55
CA VAL A 1033 24.18 1.88 -20.83
C VAL A 1033 24.40 0.39 -20.63
N SER A 1034 25.22 0.01 -19.64
CA SER A 1034 25.51 -1.40 -19.35
C SER A 1034 24.28 -2.15 -18.81
N ASP A 1035 23.54 -1.58 -17.85
CA ASP A 1035 22.32 -2.21 -17.31
C ASP A 1035 21.18 -2.27 -18.35
N ALA A 1036 21.11 -1.28 -19.26
CA ALA A 1036 20.21 -1.31 -20.41
C ALA A 1036 20.55 -2.45 -21.39
N ALA A 1037 21.83 -2.61 -21.76
CA ALA A 1037 22.30 -3.69 -22.61
C ALA A 1037 22.07 -5.07 -21.98
N LEU A 1038 22.41 -5.23 -20.69
CA LEU A 1038 22.20 -6.49 -19.95
C LEU A 1038 20.70 -6.83 -19.80
N SER A 1039 19.84 -5.82 -19.62
CA SER A 1039 18.38 -6.01 -19.62
C SER A 1039 17.81 -6.42 -20.98
N GLY A 1040 18.43 -5.97 -22.08
CA GLY A 1040 18.15 -6.45 -23.44
C GLY A 1040 18.61 -7.89 -23.65
N PHE A 1041 19.88 -8.17 -23.34
CA PHE A 1041 20.50 -9.49 -23.49
C PHE A 1041 19.72 -10.59 -22.76
N LEU A 1042 19.26 -10.34 -21.54
CA LEU A 1042 18.49 -11.31 -20.77
C LEU A 1042 17.03 -11.48 -21.25
N GLN A 1043 16.58 -10.81 -22.32
CA GLN A 1043 15.25 -11.02 -22.94
C GLN A 1043 15.30 -11.67 -24.34
N GLN A 1044 16.44 -12.23 -24.75
CA GLN A 1044 16.55 -12.95 -26.03
C GLN A 1044 15.79 -14.29 -26.03
N SER A 1045 15.15 -14.62 -27.15
CA SER A 1045 14.21 -15.76 -27.26
C SER A 1045 14.83 -17.10 -27.67
N SER A 1046 16.15 -17.23 -27.63
CA SER A 1046 16.89 -18.38 -28.18
C SER A 1046 18.14 -18.70 -27.35
N PHE A 1047 18.64 -19.93 -27.46
CA PHE A 1047 19.89 -20.34 -26.81
C PHE A 1047 21.13 -19.64 -27.39
N LEU A 1048 22.06 -19.24 -26.51
CA LEU A 1048 23.36 -18.70 -26.89
C LEU A 1048 24.14 -19.66 -27.80
N PRO A 1049 24.82 -19.20 -28.87
CA PRO A 1049 25.90 -19.94 -29.52
C PRO A 1049 26.96 -20.39 -28.51
N ASN A 1050 27.63 -21.52 -28.73
CA ASN A 1050 28.58 -22.09 -27.76
C ASN A 1050 29.72 -21.10 -27.41
N ASP A 1051 30.26 -20.42 -28.40
CA ASP A 1051 31.34 -19.44 -28.23
C ASP A 1051 30.87 -18.19 -27.46
N LEU A 1052 29.66 -17.70 -27.75
CA LEU A 1052 29.03 -16.61 -27.00
C LEU A 1052 28.79 -17.03 -25.54
N PHE A 1053 28.28 -18.24 -25.32
CA PHE A 1053 28.10 -18.80 -23.97
C PHE A 1053 29.42 -18.87 -23.22
N LEU A 1054 30.52 -19.31 -23.86
CA LEU A 1054 31.84 -19.37 -23.23
C LEU A 1054 32.36 -17.99 -22.83
N ALA A 1055 32.16 -16.97 -23.67
CA ALA A 1055 32.53 -15.59 -23.37
C ALA A 1055 31.80 -15.09 -22.11
N VAL A 1056 30.46 -15.12 -22.11
CA VAL A 1056 29.66 -14.57 -21.01
C VAL A 1056 29.53 -15.49 -19.78
N LYS A 1057 30.04 -16.73 -19.83
CA LYS A 1057 29.93 -17.71 -18.72
C LYS A 1057 30.34 -17.16 -17.34
N PRO A 1058 31.43 -16.39 -17.18
CA PRO A 1058 31.80 -15.81 -15.88
C PRO A 1058 30.73 -14.87 -15.33
N LEU A 1059 30.14 -14.03 -16.21
CA LEU A 1059 29.06 -13.09 -15.89
C LEU A 1059 27.75 -13.82 -15.53
N LEU A 1060 27.39 -14.88 -16.28
CA LEU A 1060 26.22 -15.70 -15.94
C LEU A 1060 26.35 -16.33 -14.54
N ILE A 1061 27.56 -16.76 -14.17
CA ILE A 1061 27.85 -17.40 -12.87
C ILE A 1061 27.99 -16.37 -11.72
N SER A 1062 28.30 -15.10 -11.99
CA SER A 1062 28.23 -14.04 -10.98
C SER A 1062 26.79 -13.59 -10.75
N LEU A 1063 26.03 -13.32 -11.82
CA LEU A 1063 24.63 -12.90 -11.76
C LEU A 1063 23.73 -13.91 -11.01
N LEU A 1064 23.96 -15.23 -11.16
CA LEU A 1064 23.22 -16.25 -10.41
C LEU A 1064 23.40 -16.18 -8.88
N LYS A 1065 24.37 -15.41 -8.38
CA LYS A 1065 24.64 -15.22 -6.94
C LYS A 1065 24.06 -13.90 -6.42
N GLU A 1066 23.51 -13.05 -7.29
CA GLU A 1066 23.00 -11.72 -6.93
C GLU A 1066 21.56 -11.77 -6.41
N ARG A 1067 21.39 -11.69 -5.08
CA ARG A 1067 20.06 -11.68 -4.43
C ARG A 1067 19.17 -10.44 -4.71
N LYS A 1068 19.55 -9.54 -5.63
CA LYS A 1068 18.87 -8.26 -5.90
C LYS A 1068 18.66 -8.00 -7.41
N SER A 1069 18.10 -8.98 -8.10
CA SER A 1069 17.63 -8.87 -9.49
C SER A 1069 16.14 -9.23 -9.56
N SER A 1070 15.40 -8.70 -10.53
CA SER A 1070 13.95 -8.94 -10.67
C SER A 1070 13.66 -10.41 -11.03
N PRO A 1071 12.47 -10.97 -10.67
CA PRO A 1071 12.16 -12.39 -10.90
C PRO A 1071 12.40 -12.83 -12.36
N ARG A 1072 11.82 -12.09 -13.32
CA ARG A 1072 12.03 -12.31 -14.77
C ARG A 1072 13.49 -12.28 -15.22
N ARG A 1073 14.33 -11.44 -14.61
CA ARG A 1073 15.77 -11.36 -14.91
C ARG A 1073 16.53 -12.57 -14.36
N HIS A 1074 16.02 -13.23 -13.31
CA HIS A 1074 16.53 -14.50 -12.79
C HIS A 1074 16.00 -15.73 -13.53
N GLU A 1075 14.71 -15.75 -13.91
CA GLU A 1075 14.08 -16.83 -14.68
C GLU A 1075 14.85 -17.08 -15.99
N ASN A 1076 14.99 -16.03 -16.82
CA ASN A 1076 15.68 -16.10 -18.10
C ASN A 1076 17.18 -16.45 -17.95
N LEU A 1077 17.83 -15.99 -16.87
CA LEU A 1077 19.22 -16.31 -16.55
C LEU A 1077 19.42 -17.80 -16.23
N LEU A 1078 18.48 -18.42 -15.51
CA LEU A 1078 18.53 -19.85 -15.19
C LEU A 1078 18.36 -20.71 -16.44
N GLU A 1079 17.45 -20.35 -17.35
CA GLU A 1079 17.27 -21.04 -18.63
C GLU A 1079 18.53 -20.97 -19.50
N ILE A 1080 19.17 -19.78 -19.59
CA ILE A 1080 20.45 -19.63 -20.27
C ILE A 1080 21.49 -20.59 -19.67
N VAL A 1081 21.72 -20.56 -18.36
CA VAL A 1081 22.75 -21.41 -17.71
C VAL A 1081 22.44 -22.91 -17.83
N LEU A 1082 21.17 -23.31 -17.74
CA LEU A 1082 20.73 -24.69 -17.93
C LEU A 1082 21.07 -25.21 -19.34
N SER A 1083 20.87 -24.40 -20.38
CA SER A 1083 21.24 -24.74 -21.76
C SER A 1083 22.75 -25.02 -21.92
N GLY A 1084 23.58 -24.34 -21.12
CA GLY A 1084 25.02 -24.57 -21.06
C GLY A 1084 25.43 -25.92 -20.46
N TRP A 1085 24.58 -26.54 -19.63
CA TRP A 1085 24.85 -27.91 -19.17
C TRP A 1085 24.44 -28.94 -20.20
N PHE A 1086 23.26 -28.84 -20.81
CA PHE A 1086 22.76 -29.83 -21.77
C PHE A 1086 23.60 -29.95 -23.04
N ARG A 1087 24.36 -28.92 -23.41
CA ARG A 1087 25.22 -28.94 -24.60
C ARG A 1087 26.57 -29.62 -24.34
N LYS A 1088 26.84 -30.69 -25.07
CA LYS A 1088 28.15 -31.35 -25.17
C LYS A 1088 29.05 -30.58 -26.14
N GLN A 1089 30.30 -30.34 -25.76
CA GLN A 1089 31.34 -29.77 -26.64
C GLN A 1089 32.02 -30.87 -27.48
N PRO A 1090 32.46 -30.58 -28.73
CA PRO A 1090 33.14 -31.55 -29.59
C PRO A 1090 34.40 -32.19 -28.98
N GLU A 1091 35.09 -31.48 -28.09
CA GLU A 1091 36.34 -31.91 -27.46
C GLU A 1091 36.15 -32.78 -26.20
N GLY A 1092 34.91 -33.07 -25.79
CA GLY A 1092 34.60 -33.90 -24.63
C GLY A 1092 34.43 -33.11 -23.33
N GLY A 1093 33.51 -32.13 -23.32
CA GLY A 1093 33.16 -31.33 -22.15
C GLY A 1093 31.69 -30.85 -22.17
N ARG A 1094 31.26 -30.19 -21.09
CA ARG A 1094 29.99 -29.45 -21.00
C ARG A 1094 30.32 -27.97 -20.74
N LEU A 1095 29.51 -27.03 -21.23
CA LEU A 1095 29.79 -25.59 -21.02
C LEU A 1095 29.67 -25.23 -19.52
N ILE A 1096 28.82 -25.91 -18.77
CA ILE A 1096 28.73 -25.87 -17.29
C ILE A 1096 29.00 -27.28 -16.73
N THR A 1097 29.80 -27.42 -15.67
CA THR A 1097 30.08 -28.75 -15.09
C THR A 1097 28.93 -29.24 -14.19
N SER A 1098 28.83 -30.55 -13.99
CA SER A 1098 27.82 -31.16 -13.13
C SER A 1098 27.99 -30.82 -11.64
N ILE A 1099 29.19 -30.37 -11.21
CA ILE A 1099 29.40 -29.84 -9.85
C ILE A 1099 28.93 -28.38 -9.78
N ASP A 1100 29.30 -27.53 -10.74
CA ASP A 1100 28.89 -26.13 -10.77
C ASP A 1100 27.36 -25.98 -10.84
N LEU A 1101 26.69 -26.77 -11.71
CA LEU A 1101 25.24 -26.74 -11.79
C LEU A 1101 24.56 -27.34 -10.56
N ARG A 1102 25.13 -28.39 -9.93
CA ARG A 1102 24.60 -28.91 -8.66
C ARG A 1102 24.63 -27.85 -7.56
N GLU A 1103 25.75 -27.15 -7.40
CA GLU A 1103 25.90 -26.10 -6.38
C GLU A 1103 25.04 -24.88 -6.71
N ALA A 1104 24.85 -24.52 -7.98
CA ALA A 1104 23.85 -23.54 -8.41
C ALA A 1104 22.41 -23.96 -8.03
N LEU A 1105 21.99 -25.20 -8.36
CA LEU A 1105 20.66 -25.70 -8.03
C LEU A 1105 20.43 -25.93 -6.52
N LEU A 1106 21.50 -26.10 -5.74
CA LEU A 1106 21.45 -26.08 -4.26
C LEU A 1106 21.26 -24.67 -3.68
N THR A 1107 21.57 -23.61 -4.43
CA THR A 1107 21.57 -22.23 -3.93
C THR A 1107 20.42 -21.36 -4.44
N THR A 1108 19.65 -21.83 -5.42
CA THR A 1108 18.40 -21.23 -5.90
C THR A 1108 17.20 -21.45 -4.95
N SER A 1109 16.06 -20.81 -5.24
CA SER A 1109 14.79 -21.06 -4.54
C SER A 1109 14.13 -22.38 -4.96
N GLU A 1110 13.09 -22.83 -4.24
CA GLU A 1110 12.30 -23.99 -4.67
C GLU A 1110 11.50 -23.70 -5.94
N GLU A 1111 10.90 -22.52 -6.06
CA GLU A 1111 10.24 -22.03 -7.29
C GLU A 1111 11.20 -22.07 -8.49
N GLN A 1112 12.45 -21.65 -8.32
CA GLN A 1112 13.50 -21.72 -9.36
C GLN A 1112 13.94 -23.16 -9.67
N ARG A 1113 13.95 -24.07 -8.68
CA ARG A 1113 14.17 -25.51 -8.91
C ARG A 1113 13.01 -26.18 -9.62
N LEU A 1114 11.76 -25.80 -9.32
CA LEU A 1114 10.56 -26.30 -9.99
C LEU A 1114 10.48 -25.76 -11.43
N HIS A 1115 10.83 -24.49 -11.65
CA HIS A 1115 11.02 -23.92 -12.98
C HIS A 1115 12.09 -24.69 -13.75
N THR A 1116 13.24 -24.98 -13.12
CA THR A 1116 14.29 -25.82 -13.73
C THR A 1116 13.75 -27.20 -14.12
N LEU A 1117 13.01 -27.90 -13.24
CA LEU A 1117 12.43 -29.21 -13.56
C LEU A 1117 11.38 -29.12 -14.67
N HIS A 1118 10.55 -28.09 -14.71
CA HIS A 1118 9.56 -27.87 -15.76
C HIS A 1118 10.22 -27.59 -17.12
N VAL A 1119 11.24 -26.75 -17.15
CA VAL A 1119 12.06 -26.46 -18.35
C VAL A 1119 12.79 -27.72 -18.82
N VAL A 1120 13.39 -28.50 -17.91
CA VAL A 1120 14.00 -29.81 -18.23
C VAL A 1120 12.96 -30.77 -18.81
N ALA A 1121 11.77 -30.86 -18.22
CA ALA A 1121 10.70 -31.74 -18.70
C ALA A 1121 10.30 -31.38 -20.14
N ASN A 1122 10.03 -30.11 -20.40
CA ASN A 1122 9.65 -29.60 -21.72
C ASN A 1122 10.76 -29.85 -22.75
N TRP A 1123 12.02 -29.48 -22.47
CA TRP A 1123 13.14 -29.73 -23.38
C TRP A 1123 13.41 -31.22 -23.63
N SER A 1124 13.17 -32.09 -22.63
CA SER A 1124 13.32 -33.55 -22.79
C SER A 1124 12.22 -34.21 -23.62
N GLU A 1125 11.08 -33.55 -23.79
CA GLU A 1125 9.99 -33.99 -24.68
C GLU A 1125 10.10 -33.35 -26.07
N GLU A 1126 10.68 -32.15 -26.17
CA GLU A 1126 10.95 -31.42 -27.42
C GLU A 1126 12.27 -31.83 -28.12
N SER A 1127 13.22 -32.46 -27.41
CA SER A 1127 14.55 -32.80 -27.94
C SER A 1127 15.13 -34.11 -27.41
N GLU A 1128 15.37 -35.07 -28.30
CA GLU A 1128 16.03 -36.35 -28.00
C GLU A 1128 17.45 -36.17 -27.44
N GLU A 1129 18.20 -35.14 -27.87
CA GLU A 1129 19.53 -34.85 -27.31
C GLU A 1129 19.43 -34.44 -25.82
N CYS A 1130 18.35 -33.77 -25.42
CA CYS A 1130 18.09 -33.48 -24.01
C CYS A 1130 17.57 -34.72 -23.28
N ALA A 1131 16.72 -35.52 -23.92
CA ALA A 1131 16.22 -36.78 -23.39
C ALA A 1131 17.36 -37.76 -23.05
N GLU A 1132 18.33 -37.98 -23.96
CA GLU A 1132 19.51 -38.85 -23.76
C GLU A 1132 20.19 -38.63 -22.40
N GLN A 1133 20.39 -37.37 -22.05
CA GLN A 1133 21.29 -36.93 -20.98
C GLN A 1133 20.62 -36.90 -19.60
N LEU A 1134 19.32 -37.15 -19.55
CA LEU A 1134 18.49 -36.97 -18.36
C LEU A 1134 18.90 -37.90 -17.20
N THR A 1135 19.39 -39.11 -17.47
CA THR A 1135 19.90 -40.02 -16.43
C THR A 1135 21.22 -39.53 -15.80
N GLU A 1136 22.09 -38.85 -16.57
CA GLU A 1136 23.29 -38.20 -16.04
C GLU A 1136 22.92 -36.98 -15.17
N PHE A 1137 21.95 -36.18 -15.61
CA PHE A 1137 21.41 -35.05 -14.84
C PHE A 1137 20.91 -35.52 -13.46
N LEU A 1138 20.02 -36.52 -13.45
CA LEU A 1138 19.41 -37.05 -12.22
C LEU A 1138 20.43 -37.73 -11.28
N GLY A 1139 21.46 -38.37 -11.81
CA GLY A 1139 22.50 -39.03 -11.00
C GLY A 1139 23.58 -38.09 -10.46
N TRP A 1140 24.03 -37.13 -11.28
CA TRP A 1140 25.28 -36.38 -11.03
C TRP A 1140 25.11 -34.86 -10.98
N VAL A 1141 23.95 -34.31 -11.31
CA VAL A 1141 23.62 -32.88 -11.18
C VAL A 1141 22.58 -32.66 -10.09
N TRP A 1142 21.44 -33.37 -10.15
CA TRP A 1142 20.38 -33.19 -9.17
C TRP A 1142 20.91 -33.44 -7.74
N PRO A 1143 20.56 -32.61 -6.74
CA PRO A 1143 21.11 -32.78 -5.41
C PRO A 1143 20.51 -34.01 -4.71
N ARG A 1144 21.33 -34.69 -3.89
CA ARG A 1144 20.95 -35.97 -3.24
C ARG A 1144 20.52 -35.82 -1.79
N GLN A 1145 20.90 -34.70 -1.16
CA GLN A 1145 20.52 -34.28 0.17
C GLN A 1145 18.99 -34.19 0.30
N LEU A 1146 18.45 -34.45 1.50
CA LEU A 1146 17.00 -34.46 1.77
C LEU A 1146 16.30 -33.14 1.34
N ALA A 1147 17.01 -32.01 1.41
CA ALA A 1147 16.49 -30.69 1.02
C ALA A 1147 16.10 -30.53 -0.47
N ALA A 1148 16.46 -31.48 -1.35
CA ALA A 1148 16.06 -31.48 -2.77
C ALA A 1148 15.04 -32.58 -3.12
N ARG A 1149 14.40 -33.19 -2.10
CA ARG A 1149 13.44 -34.30 -2.23
C ARG A 1149 12.00 -33.94 -1.80
N SER A 1150 11.56 -32.70 -2.05
CA SER A 1150 10.20 -32.28 -1.67
C SER A 1150 9.11 -33.07 -2.43
N PRO A 1151 7.85 -33.09 -1.97
CA PRO A 1151 6.75 -33.73 -2.70
C PRO A 1151 6.51 -33.09 -4.08
N ALA A 1152 6.63 -31.76 -4.19
CA ALA A 1152 6.52 -31.05 -5.46
C ALA A 1152 7.66 -31.42 -6.43
N ALA A 1153 8.91 -31.44 -5.95
CA ALA A 1153 10.04 -31.90 -6.74
C ALA A 1153 9.89 -33.39 -7.13
N SER A 1154 9.43 -34.24 -6.23
CA SER A 1154 9.15 -35.67 -6.49
C SER A 1154 8.04 -35.86 -7.53
N SER A 1155 7.02 -35.00 -7.52
CA SER A 1155 5.96 -34.97 -8.54
C SER A 1155 6.49 -34.56 -9.91
N ALA A 1156 7.30 -33.49 -9.99
CA ALA A 1156 7.92 -33.05 -11.24
C ALA A 1156 8.96 -34.06 -11.78
N LEU A 1157 9.75 -34.69 -10.91
CA LEU A 1157 10.67 -35.79 -11.26
C LEU A 1157 9.91 -37.03 -11.78
N ALA A 1158 8.72 -37.29 -11.24
CA ALA A 1158 7.83 -38.34 -11.76
C ALA A 1158 7.18 -37.97 -13.09
N GLU A 1159 6.78 -36.71 -13.26
CA GLU A 1159 6.25 -36.20 -14.53
C GLU A 1159 7.29 -36.32 -15.65
N ILE A 1160 8.54 -35.94 -15.38
CA ILE A 1160 9.69 -36.19 -16.27
C ILE A 1160 9.78 -37.68 -16.65
N ALA A 1161 9.68 -38.59 -15.67
CA ALA A 1161 9.74 -40.03 -15.94
C ALA A 1161 8.54 -40.56 -16.75
N LEU A 1162 7.36 -39.94 -16.65
CA LEU A 1162 6.17 -40.25 -17.45
C LEU A 1162 6.21 -39.64 -18.87
N ARG A 1163 6.92 -38.52 -19.04
CA ARG A 1163 7.12 -37.84 -20.33
C ARG A 1163 8.27 -38.44 -21.16
N ALA A 1164 9.24 -39.10 -20.52
CA ALA A 1164 10.45 -39.70 -21.10
C ALA A 1164 10.27 -40.83 -22.17
N GLY A 1165 9.04 -41.11 -22.61
CA GLY A 1165 8.77 -42.04 -23.73
C GLY A 1165 9.43 -43.41 -23.57
N ASP A 1166 10.09 -43.88 -24.62
CA ASP A 1166 10.76 -45.19 -24.65
C ASP A 1166 11.92 -45.31 -23.65
N ARG A 1167 12.44 -44.17 -23.14
CA ARG A 1167 13.50 -44.11 -22.13
C ARG A 1167 12.99 -44.21 -20.68
N MET A 1168 11.67 -44.35 -20.49
CA MET A 1168 11.03 -44.48 -19.18
C MET A 1168 11.72 -45.47 -18.21
N PRO A 1169 12.19 -46.67 -18.61
CA PRO A 1169 12.78 -47.62 -17.67
C PRO A 1169 14.08 -47.12 -17.01
N GLU A 1170 15.01 -46.54 -17.78
CA GLU A 1170 16.29 -46.07 -17.24
C GLU A 1170 16.14 -44.78 -16.43
N VAL A 1171 15.25 -43.87 -16.86
CA VAL A 1171 14.88 -42.66 -16.11
C VAL A 1171 14.24 -43.04 -14.78
N THR A 1172 13.33 -44.02 -14.78
CA THR A 1172 12.66 -44.52 -13.57
C THR A 1172 13.67 -45.04 -12.53
N VAL A 1173 14.73 -45.75 -12.93
CA VAL A 1173 15.77 -46.22 -11.99
C VAL A 1173 16.55 -45.06 -11.37
N ALA A 1174 16.92 -44.04 -12.16
CA ALA A 1174 17.62 -42.86 -11.64
C ALA A 1174 16.73 -42.11 -10.64
N VAL A 1175 15.48 -41.81 -11.04
CA VAL A 1175 14.44 -41.13 -10.24
C VAL A 1175 14.16 -41.88 -8.92
N LEU A 1176 13.97 -43.20 -8.94
CA LEU A 1176 13.69 -43.99 -7.72
C LEU A 1176 14.78 -43.90 -6.63
N SER A 1177 16.02 -43.55 -6.96
CA SER A 1177 17.09 -43.34 -5.97
C SER A 1177 17.04 -41.96 -5.27
N ILE A 1178 16.30 -41.01 -5.85
CA ILE A 1178 16.18 -39.63 -5.39
C ILE A 1178 14.75 -39.23 -4.96
N LEU A 1179 13.72 -39.98 -5.35
CA LEU A 1179 12.35 -39.81 -4.83
C LEU A 1179 12.27 -39.94 -3.30
N GLU A 1180 11.22 -39.34 -2.75
CA GLU A 1180 10.67 -39.62 -1.42
C GLU A 1180 9.20 -40.05 -1.56
N SER A 1181 8.66 -40.79 -0.59
CA SER A 1181 7.30 -41.34 -0.68
C SER A 1181 6.27 -40.32 -0.17
N ALA A 1182 5.34 -39.91 -1.04
CA ALA A 1182 4.45 -38.79 -0.72
C ALA A 1182 3.51 -39.11 0.46
N ALA A 1183 3.45 -38.18 1.41
CA ALA A 1183 2.57 -38.24 2.57
C ALA A 1183 1.29 -37.40 2.41
N GLU A 1184 1.25 -36.50 1.41
CA GLU A 1184 0.19 -35.52 1.18
C GLU A 1184 -0.47 -35.72 -0.20
N PRO A 1185 -1.67 -35.13 -0.45
CA PRO A 1185 -2.32 -35.18 -1.76
C PRO A 1185 -1.46 -34.48 -2.82
N ILE A 1186 -1.34 -35.09 -4.00
CA ILE A 1186 -0.69 -34.46 -5.16
C ILE A 1186 -1.77 -33.69 -5.92
N ASP A 1187 -1.80 -32.36 -5.73
CA ASP A 1187 -2.72 -31.44 -6.43
C ASP A 1187 -2.35 -31.33 -7.92
N SER A 1188 -2.79 -32.33 -8.67
CA SER A 1188 -2.56 -32.59 -10.10
C SER A 1188 -1.09 -32.85 -10.49
N VAL A 1189 -0.85 -34.04 -11.08
CA VAL A 1189 0.16 -34.18 -12.12
C VAL A 1189 -0.59 -33.93 -13.44
N PRO A 1190 -0.33 -32.84 -14.17
CA PRO A 1190 -1.17 -32.45 -15.33
C PRO A 1190 -1.34 -33.57 -16.36
N HIS A 1191 -0.28 -34.35 -16.59
CA HIS A 1191 -0.28 -35.44 -17.57
C HIS A 1191 -0.93 -36.74 -17.08
N LEU A 1192 -1.24 -36.94 -15.78
CA LEU A 1192 -1.93 -38.18 -15.32
C LEU A 1192 -3.32 -38.35 -15.93
N HIS A 1193 -3.97 -37.26 -16.35
CA HIS A 1193 -5.29 -37.29 -16.99
C HIS A 1193 -5.22 -37.51 -18.51
N HIS A 1194 -4.01 -37.58 -19.10
CA HIS A 1194 -3.77 -37.63 -20.54
C HIS A 1194 -2.85 -38.79 -20.97
N ILE A 1195 -2.53 -39.75 -20.10
CA ILE A 1195 -1.75 -40.93 -20.49
C ILE A 1195 -2.60 -41.83 -21.40
N GLU A 1196 -2.16 -42.03 -22.64
CA GLU A 1196 -2.77 -42.96 -23.58
C GLU A 1196 -2.66 -44.41 -23.09
N ASP A 1197 -3.72 -45.20 -23.25
CA ASP A 1197 -3.78 -46.59 -22.72
C ASP A 1197 -2.70 -47.51 -23.30
N ASP A 1198 -2.20 -47.21 -24.51
CA ASP A 1198 -1.12 -47.92 -25.15
C ASP A 1198 0.24 -47.69 -24.45
N ARG A 1199 0.49 -46.50 -23.87
CA ARG A 1199 1.72 -46.20 -23.12
C ARG A 1199 1.79 -46.95 -21.78
N ILE A 1200 0.68 -47.03 -21.04
CA ILE A 1200 0.60 -47.80 -19.79
C ILE A 1200 0.85 -49.30 -20.05
N SER A 1201 0.39 -49.78 -21.21
CA SER A 1201 0.57 -51.15 -21.66
C SER A 1201 2.00 -51.48 -22.10
N MET A 1202 2.82 -50.46 -22.42
CA MET A 1202 4.19 -50.60 -22.89
C MET A 1202 5.21 -50.77 -21.76
N PHE A 1203 5.10 -49.97 -20.68
CA PHE A 1203 6.03 -49.97 -19.54
C PHE A 1203 5.33 -50.22 -18.19
N PRO A 1204 4.64 -51.37 -18.00
CA PRO A 1204 3.74 -51.56 -16.86
C PRO A 1204 4.48 -51.75 -15.53
N ALA A 1205 5.71 -52.24 -15.52
CA ALA A 1205 6.49 -52.45 -14.29
C ALA A 1205 7.08 -51.14 -13.74
N GLU A 1206 7.36 -50.20 -14.63
CA GLU A 1206 7.92 -48.88 -14.42
C GLU A 1206 6.83 -47.94 -13.89
N HIS A 1207 5.68 -47.90 -14.56
CA HIS A 1207 4.45 -47.26 -14.05
C HIS A 1207 4.12 -47.79 -12.64
N LEU A 1208 4.12 -49.11 -12.42
CA LEU A 1208 3.89 -49.69 -11.10
C LEU A 1208 4.96 -49.28 -10.07
N ALA A 1209 6.23 -49.13 -10.47
CA ALA A 1209 7.30 -48.71 -9.58
C ALA A 1209 7.16 -47.26 -9.13
N LEU A 1210 6.92 -46.35 -10.08
CA LEU A 1210 6.65 -44.93 -9.80
C LEU A 1210 5.39 -44.78 -8.94
N PHE A 1211 4.26 -45.37 -9.34
CA PHE A 1211 3.02 -45.29 -8.57
C PHE A 1211 3.13 -45.94 -7.19
N TYR A 1212 3.92 -47.00 -6.99
CA TYR A 1212 4.12 -47.58 -5.65
C TYR A 1212 4.99 -46.70 -4.73
N ALA A 1213 5.94 -45.94 -5.29
CA ALA A 1213 6.75 -44.99 -4.54
C ALA A 1213 5.96 -43.72 -4.20
N LEU A 1214 5.24 -43.17 -5.19
CA LEU A 1214 4.58 -41.87 -5.13
C LEU A 1214 3.20 -41.90 -4.49
N LEU A 1215 2.39 -42.95 -4.68
CA LEU A 1215 1.02 -42.96 -4.15
C LEU A 1215 1.03 -43.11 -2.62
N PRO A 1216 0.30 -42.24 -1.89
CA PRO A 1216 0.19 -42.33 -0.43
C PRO A 1216 -0.49 -43.63 0.01
N LYS A 1217 -0.37 -43.92 1.32
CA LYS A 1217 -0.89 -45.16 1.92
C LYS A 1217 -2.42 -45.19 2.04
N ASP A 1218 -3.04 -44.03 2.15
CA ASP A 1218 -4.49 -43.85 1.96
C ASP A 1218 -4.79 -43.77 0.46
N ALA A 1219 -5.93 -44.32 0.03
CA ALA A 1219 -6.39 -44.29 -1.36
C ALA A 1219 -7.47 -43.21 -1.63
N GLN A 1220 -8.05 -42.58 -0.60
CA GLN A 1220 -9.00 -41.47 -0.79
C GLN A 1220 -8.31 -40.16 -1.22
N THR A 1221 -7.00 -40.03 -0.97
CA THR A 1221 -6.16 -38.88 -1.37
C THR A 1221 -5.43 -39.08 -2.70
N TRP A 1222 -5.73 -40.15 -3.46
CA TRP A 1222 -5.11 -40.39 -4.76
C TRP A 1222 -5.68 -39.46 -5.85
N PRO A 1223 -4.86 -39.02 -6.82
CA PRO A 1223 -5.35 -38.23 -7.97
C PRO A 1223 -6.51 -38.90 -8.69
N TRP A 1224 -7.46 -38.07 -9.15
CA TRP A 1224 -8.70 -38.53 -9.76
C TRP A 1224 -8.43 -39.42 -10.99
N GLY A 1225 -8.95 -40.65 -10.96
CA GLY A 1225 -8.74 -41.67 -11.99
C GLY A 1225 -7.75 -42.79 -11.62
N MET A 1226 -6.87 -42.61 -10.62
CA MET A 1226 -5.83 -43.61 -10.31
C MET A 1226 -6.34 -45.03 -9.98
N ALA A 1227 -7.53 -45.15 -9.39
CA ALA A 1227 -8.16 -46.45 -9.16
C ALA A 1227 -8.45 -47.23 -10.46
N GLN A 1228 -8.74 -46.53 -11.56
CA GLN A 1228 -8.93 -47.14 -12.88
C GLN A 1228 -7.59 -47.58 -13.48
N ILE A 1229 -6.53 -46.77 -13.34
CA ILE A 1229 -5.17 -47.10 -13.80
C ILE A 1229 -4.63 -48.34 -13.05
N VAL A 1230 -4.80 -48.41 -11.72
CA VAL A 1230 -4.42 -49.60 -10.95
C VAL A 1230 -5.27 -50.82 -11.31
N ALA A 1231 -6.55 -50.64 -11.70
CA ALA A 1231 -7.36 -51.73 -12.23
C ALA A 1231 -6.89 -52.22 -13.62
N LYS A 1232 -6.44 -51.32 -14.51
CA LYS A 1232 -5.82 -51.68 -15.80
C LYS A 1232 -4.51 -52.44 -15.60
N LEU A 1233 -3.59 -51.93 -14.77
CA LEU A 1233 -2.36 -52.64 -14.38
C LEU A 1233 -2.66 -54.02 -13.74
N ALA A 1234 -3.77 -54.16 -13.03
CA ALA A 1234 -4.22 -55.42 -12.44
C ALA A 1234 -4.85 -56.43 -13.43
N ALA A 1235 -5.12 -56.02 -14.67
CA ALA A 1235 -5.54 -56.91 -15.76
C ALA A 1235 -4.35 -57.40 -16.62
N MET A 1236 -3.15 -56.82 -16.44
CA MET A 1236 -1.97 -57.14 -17.24
C MET A 1236 -1.26 -58.42 -16.73
N PRO A 1237 -1.10 -59.48 -17.57
CA PRO A 1237 -0.55 -60.77 -17.11
C PRO A 1237 0.85 -60.67 -16.50
N SER A 1238 1.66 -59.72 -16.95
CA SER A 1238 3.05 -59.47 -16.49
C SER A 1238 3.16 -59.08 -15.01
N LEU A 1239 2.12 -58.48 -14.42
CA LEU A 1239 2.15 -57.97 -13.03
C LEU A 1239 1.41 -58.86 -12.02
N THR A 1240 0.82 -59.98 -12.46
CA THR A 1240 -0.14 -60.81 -11.69
C THR A 1240 0.32 -61.20 -10.27
N ASN A 1241 1.64 -61.38 -10.06
CA ASN A 1241 2.24 -61.79 -8.78
C ASN A 1241 3.03 -60.67 -8.05
N ASP A 1242 2.98 -59.42 -8.50
CA ASP A 1242 3.76 -58.33 -7.90
C ASP A 1242 3.18 -57.89 -6.54
N ARG A 1243 4.03 -57.91 -5.50
CA ARG A 1243 3.68 -57.52 -4.13
C ARG A 1243 3.29 -56.03 -4.02
N ARG A 1244 3.86 -55.16 -4.86
CA ARG A 1244 3.55 -53.72 -4.95
C ARG A 1244 2.11 -53.52 -5.43
N LEU A 1245 1.75 -54.17 -6.55
CA LEU A 1245 0.39 -54.14 -7.10
C LEU A 1245 -0.63 -54.72 -6.11
N SER A 1246 -0.24 -55.81 -5.44
CA SER A 1246 -1.06 -56.46 -4.41
C SER A 1246 -1.38 -55.52 -3.25
N GLU A 1247 -0.39 -54.78 -2.74
CA GLU A 1247 -0.61 -53.81 -1.67
C GLU A 1247 -1.32 -52.53 -2.16
N LEU A 1248 -1.10 -52.04 -3.39
CA LEU A 1248 -1.88 -50.93 -3.96
C LEU A 1248 -3.38 -51.29 -4.06
N ARG A 1249 -3.71 -52.49 -4.58
CA ARG A 1249 -5.11 -52.99 -4.59
C ARG A 1249 -5.67 -53.11 -3.18
N ARG A 1250 -4.84 -53.44 -2.19
CA ARG A 1250 -5.23 -53.52 -0.78
C ARG A 1250 -5.45 -52.16 -0.12
N ARG A 1251 -4.81 -51.09 -0.60
CA ARG A 1251 -5.11 -49.71 -0.19
C ARG A 1251 -6.48 -49.29 -0.69
N ILE A 1252 -6.77 -49.49 -1.99
CA ILE A 1252 -8.11 -49.24 -2.58
C ILE A 1252 -9.20 -50.05 -1.86
N ALA A 1253 -8.95 -51.31 -1.53
CA ALA A 1253 -9.92 -52.18 -0.86
C ALA A 1253 -10.08 -51.93 0.66
N ARG A 1254 -9.47 -50.86 1.20
CA ARG A 1254 -9.60 -50.41 2.60
C ARG A 1254 -10.34 -49.08 2.75
N THR A 1255 -10.72 -48.45 1.64
CA THR A 1255 -11.36 -47.13 1.54
C THR A 1255 -12.75 -47.22 0.96
#